data_AF-A0A9E7KIN8-F1
#
_entry.id   AF-A0A9E7KIN8-F1
#
_cell.length_a   1.000
_cell.length_b   1.000
_cell.length_c   1.000
_cell.angle_alpha   90.00
_cell.angle_beta   90.00
_cell.angle_gamma   90.00
#
_symmetry.space_group_name_H-M   'P 1'
#
loop_
_entity.id
_entity.type
_entity.pdbx_description
1 polymer ?
#
loop_
_entity_poly.entity_id
_entity_poly.type
_entity_poly.pdbx_seq_one_letter_code
_entity_poly.pdbx_strand_id
1 'polypeptide(L)'
;MASTGVVQREAESPGEVDSGKEPGIFSDIDGVGHPLAESWATRSWTSPRPGMEHCYTAPVRSNSSGLLPKGPELTLPRSKTEKKEIPKYDLKLDRLPESEKKKLIENLVKIQNDGTLEVDVASTGPVASELLELDAIGSIPEDIKDTTFEFGKSIPRLKIAILVVGTRGDVQPFIAFAKKLQAYMARNKGFILSGPTEINIQRKQLKEIIDSLLPACTGPDLDSGMPFRAQAIIANPPAYGHLHVAEALGVPLHIFFTMPWTPTNEFPHPFARVPQSAAYRLSYLIVDLIVWWGIRGFINDFRKRKLKLPPIAYFSTYHGSISHLPTGYMWSPHLVPKPTDWGALVDVVGFCFLNLGTEYQPEKEFVQWIEQGPKPIYIGFGSMPLEDAKKTTTIILEALRETGQRGIISRGWGDLGSLSEVPVDVYLLGDCPHDWLFPHCTAVVHHGGAGTTASGLRAGCPTTIVPFFGDQFFWGERIHAIGVGPAPIPISELNVECLSSAIEFMLDPEECTSSLCKQLHPLWSKLVGLSRFFGYTNWCFWCLGEFCNVNDGSFEVEQQWVDELDGKLHKKETCEAVTIIETPPMVVVGVVAYVKTPRGLRSLNTVWAQHLSEEVRRRFYKSWCKSKKKAFTKYSKKYESEEGKKEIQVQLEKMKKYASVIRVLAHTQIRRMKGLKVDFAYSFFEKQIPIDAVFQKDEMIDVIGVTKGKGYEGVVTRWGVTRLPRKTHRGLRKVACIGAWHPARVSYTVARAGQNGYHHRTEMNKKIYKVGKAGDESHGAITEFDRTEKDITPMGGFPHYGIVKDDYIMMKGCCVGPKKRVVTLRQSLLKQTSRVALEEIKLKFIDTSSKFGHGRFQTTEEKRKFYGRMKA
;
A
#
# COMPACT_ATOMS: atom_id res chain seq x y z
N MET A 1 12.23 -70.92 33.60
CA MET A 1 12.80 -70.85 32.22
C MET A 1 11.67 -70.56 31.24
N ALA A 2 11.98 -70.36 29.96
CA ALA A 2 11.02 -69.91 28.95
C ALA A 2 10.32 -71.08 28.23
N SER A 3 9.29 -70.75 27.42
CA SER A 3 8.71 -71.59 26.34
C SER A 3 7.98 -72.87 26.80
N THR A 4 7.03 -73.47 26.06
CA THR A 4 6.24 -73.03 24.88
C THR A 4 4.87 -73.73 24.94
N GLY A 5 3.87 -73.29 24.16
CA GLY A 5 2.49 -73.82 24.26
C GLY A 5 2.12 -74.92 23.26
N VAL A 6 0.80 -74.98 23.00
CA VAL A 6 0.08 -75.75 21.95
C VAL A 6 -0.24 -77.23 22.26
N VAL A 7 -1.53 -77.61 22.16
CA VAL A 7 -2.11 -78.73 21.35
C VAL A 7 -3.44 -79.28 21.95
N GLN A 8 -4.49 -79.36 21.09
CA GLN A 8 -5.72 -80.22 21.08
C GLN A 8 -6.85 -80.17 22.15
N ARG A 9 -8.07 -79.89 21.62
CA ARG A 9 -9.36 -80.63 21.62
C ARG A 9 -10.05 -81.19 22.90
N GLU A 10 -11.28 -80.68 23.08
CA GLU A 10 -12.59 -81.39 23.23
C GLU A 10 -13.01 -82.11 24.55
N ALA A 11 -14.33 -82.00 24.83
CA ALA A 11 -15.23 -82.81 25.69
C ALA A 11 -15.37 -82.61 27.23
N GLU A 12 -16.50 -81.98 27.61
CA GLU A 12 -17.54 -82.43 28.59
C GLU A 12 -17.32 -82.67 30.13
N SER A 13 -17.76 -81.70 30.94
CA SER A 13 -18.61 -81.85 32.18
C SER A 13 -18.04 -82.55 33.46
N PRO A 14 -18.71 -82.54 34.65
CA PRO A 14 -19.91 -81.81 35.15
C PRO A 14 -19.57 -80.74 36.25
N GLY A 15 -20.47 -79.86 36.76
CA GLY A 15 -21.49 -80.06 37.83
C GLY A 15 -20.99 -79.50 39.21
N GLU A 16 -21.77 -79.04 40.21
CA GLU A 16 -23.19 -78.61 40.35
C GLU A 16 -23.41 -77.92 41.76
N VAL A 17 -24.42 -77.03 41.94
CA VAL A 17 -25.08 -76.52 43.21
C VAL A 17 -24.24 -75.93 44.40
N ASP A 18 -24.74 -75.24 45.46
CA ASP A 18 -26.00 -74.50 45.80
C ASP A 18 -25.77 -73.43 46.93
N SER A 19 -26.69 -72.46 47.10
CA SER A 19 -27.08 -71.72 48.34
C SER A 19 -26.05 -70.77 49.04
N GLY A 20 -26.45 -69.80 49.90
CA GLY A 20 -27.78 -69.22 50.19
C GLY A 20 -27.91 -68.50 51.57
N LYS A 21 -28.90 -67.58 51.69
CA LYS A 21 -29.50 -66.94 52.90
C LYS A 21 -28.94 -65.60 53.47
N GLU A 22 -29.91 -64.75 53.85
CA GLU A 22 -29.83 -63.60 54.79
C GLU A 22 -30.15 -64.06 56.24
N PRO A 23 -29.98 -63.21 57.28
CA PRO A 23 -31.02 -62.26 57.74
C PRO A 23 -30.47 -60.80 57.89
N GLY A 24 -31.18 -59.72 58.26
CA GLY A 24 -32.44 -59.55 59.02
C GLY A 24 -32.16 -59.23 60.52
N ILE A 25 -32.89 -58.37 61.25
CA ILE A 25 -34.00 -57.45 60.94
C ILE A 25 -34.23 -56.49 62.16
N PHE A 26 -34.77 -55.25 61.98
CA PHE A 26 -35.24 -54.30 63.04
C PHE A 26 -34.15 -53.75 64.03
N SER A 27 -34.31 -52.68 64.85
CA SER A 27 -35.12 -51.42 64.93
C SER A 27 -34.63 -50.61 66.19
N ASP A 28 -34.99 -49.38 66.60
CA ASP A 28 -35.81 -48.24 66.11
C ASP A 28 -35.52 -46.91 66.94
N ILE A 29 -36.30 -45.83 66.71
CA ILE A 29 -36.61 -44.65 67.58
C ILE A 29 -35.60 -43.46 67.74
N ASP A 30 -36.04 -42.31 67.18
CA ASP A 30 -35.98 -40.88 67.57
C ASP A 30 -34.78 -40.17 68.27
N GLY A 31 -34.45 -38.98 67.76
CA GLY A 31 -33.66 -37.93 68.43
C GLY A 31 -33.50 -36.64 67.59
N VAL A 32 -34.06 -35.50 68.04
CA VAL A 32 -34.17 -34.25 67.24
C VAL A 32 -32.88 -33.39 67.29
N GLY A 33 -32.40 -32.90 66.13
CA GLY A 33 -31.33 -31.89 66.07
C GLY A 33 -30.95 -31.37 64.66
N HIS A 34 -31.25 -30.10 64.38
CA HIS A 34 -30.80 -29.32 63.21
C HIS A 34 -29.86 -28.17 63.69
N PRO A 35 -29.09 -27.46 62.84
CA PRO A 35 -28.56 -27.77 61.49
C PRO A 35 -27.00 -27.69 61.46
N LEU A 36 -26.29 -28.06 60.38
CA LEU A 36 -25.78 -27.16 59.32
C LEU A 36 -24.75 -27.88 58.42
N ALA A 37 -24.28 -27.16 57.38
CA ALA A 37 -23.16 -27.44 56.46
C ALA A 37 -23.49 -28.20 55.16
N GLU A 38 -23.03 -27.63 54.03
CA GLU A 38 -23.29 -28.10 52.66
C GLU A 38 -22.08 -28.89 52.12
N SER A 39 -22.32 -30.05 51.51
CA SER A 39 -21.28 -30.77 50.74
C SER A 39 -21.89 -31.63 49.62
N TRP A 40 -22.02 -31.06 48.41
CA TRP A 40 -22.56 -31.76 47.24
C TRP A 40 -21.61 -31.72 46.04
N ALA A 41 -20.88 -32.81 45.85
CA ALA A 41 -20.15 -33.10 44.62
C ALA A 41 -20.94 -34.12 43.78
N THR A 42 -20.96 -33.91 42.46
CA THR A 42 -21.24 -34.92 41.40
C THR A 42 -22.48 -35.81 41.50
N ARG A 43 -23.37 -35.71 40.50
CA ARG A 43 -23.74 -36.85 39.64
C ARG A 43 -24.35 -36.39 38.31
N SER A 44 -24.39 -37.29 37.33
CA SER A 44 -24.64 -37.00 35.91
C SER A 44 -25.61 -38.01 35.29
N TRP A 45 -26.59 -37.54 34.51
CA TRP A 45 -27.43 -38.40 33.66
C TRP A 45 -27.77 -37.75 32.29
N THR A 46 -27.23 -38.37 31.24
CA THR A 46 -27.86 -38.72 29.93
C THR A 46 -28.93 -37.84 29.26
N SER A 47 -28.59 -37.34 28.05
CA SER A 47 -29.20 -37.60 26.70
C SER A 47 -30.74 -37.76 26.47
N PRO A 48 -31.27 -37.56 25.23
CA PRO A 48 -30.97 -36.53 24.21
C PRO A 48 -32.18 -36.05 23.31
N ARG A 49 -31.97 -35.01 22.47
CA ARG A 49 -32.78 -34.56 21.27
C ARG A 49 -34.10 -33.78 21.55
N PRO A 50 -34.71 -33.12 20.52
CA PRO A 50 -34.16 -32.53 19.28
C PRO A 50 -34.45 -31.00 19.15
N GLY A 51 -33.89 -30.37 18.11
CA GLY A 51 -33.85 -28.91 17.94
C GLY A 51 -35.12 -28.20 17.43
N MET A 52 -34.98 -26.88 17.26
CA MET A 52 -35.82 -26.07 16.39
C MET A 52 -34.96 -24.99 15.69
N GLU A 53 -35.42 -24.48 14.55
CA GLU A 53 -34.59 -23.77 13.58
C GLU A 53 -34.80 -22.25 13.51
N HIS A 54 -33.99 -21.63 12.65
CA HIS A 54 -34.08 -20.29 12.07
C HIS A 54 -35.36 -19.45 12.30
N CYS A 55 -35.18 -18.25 12.84
CA CYS A 55 -36.04 -17.09 12.54
C CYS A 55 -35.23 -16.01 11.80
N TYR A 56 -35.68 -15.67 10.59
CA TYR A 56 -35.29 -14.46 9.87
C TYR A 56 -36.40 -13.43 10.03
N THR A 57 -36.07 -12.15 10.25
CA THR A 57 -37.04 -11.05 10.23
C THR A 57 -36.56 -9.91 9.32
N ALA A 58 -37.33 -9.62 8.28
CA ALA A 58 -37.12 -8.49 7.38
C ALA A 58 -37.75 -7.19 7.97
N PRO A 59 -37.32 -6.00 7.53
CA PRO A 59 -37.86 -4.72 8.05
C PRO A 59 -39.22 -4.38 7.42
N VAL A 60 -40.09 -3.74 8.21
CA VAL A 60 -41.40 -3.23 7.79
C VAL A 60 -41.30 -1.74 7.46
N ARG A 61 -41.98 -1.30 6.39
CA ARG A 61 -42.20 0.12 6.04
C ARG A 61 -43.45 0.65 6.74
N SER A 62 -43.47 1.94 7.07
CA SER A 62 -44.70 2.72 7.33
C SER A 62 -44.55 4.13 6.75
N ASN A 63 -45.59 4.61 6.06
CA ASN A 63 -45.57 5.87 5.33
C ASN A 63 -46.12 7.06 6.13
N SER A 64 -45.77 8.26 5.66
CA SER A 64 -46.51 9.55 5.74
C SER A 64 -47.71 9.68 6.69
N SER A 65 -47.69 10.71 7.54
CA SER A 65 -48.36 12.01 7.26
C SER A 65 -48.33 12.87 8.53
N GLY A 66 -48.47 14.20 8.38
CA GLY A 66 -48.51 15.13 9.50
C GLY A 66 -49.67 16.10 9.39
N LEU A 67 -50.07 16.69 10.53
CA LEU A 67 -51.02 17.79 10.62
C LEU A 67 -50.67 18.67 11.84
N LEU A 68 -50.77 19.99 11.66
CA LEU A 68 -50.65 21.01 12.71
C LEU A 68 -52.01 21.68 12.92
N PRO A 69 -52.25 22.25 14.11
CA PRO A 69 -52.86 23.58 14.16
C PRO A 69 -51.93 24.68 14.71
N LYS A 70 -52.32 25.94 14.46
CA LYS A 70 -51.73 27.20 14.98
C LYS A 70 -52.57 27.68 16.19
N GLY A 71 -52.28 28.74 16.94
CA GLY A 71 -51.29 29.84 16.93
C GLY A 71 -51.50 30.64 18.24
N PRO A 72 -51.44 31.99 18.29
CA PRO A 72 -50.87 32.99 17.37
C PRO A 72 -49.81 33.90 18.07
N GLU A 73 -48.81 34.44 17.36
CA GLU A 73 -48.61 35.89 17.05
C GLU A 73 -48.22 36.85 18.21
N LEU A 74 -47.42 37.92 18.02
CA LEU A 74 -46.79 38.54 16.83
C LEU A 74 -45.40 39.09 17.26
N THR A 75 -44.38 39.13 16.39
CA THR A 75 -44.07 40.33 15.56
C THR A 75 -43.01 40.00 14.49
N LEU A 76 -43.00 40.78 13.40
CA LEU A 76 -42.18 40.63 12.18
C LEU A 76 -41.80 42.02 11.63
N PRO A 77 -41.00 42.15 10.54
CA PRO A 77 -39.64 41.65 10.33
C PRO A 77 -38.70 42.78 9.82
N ARG A 78 -37.42 42.50 9.51
CA ARG A 78 -36.60 43.38 8.65
C ARG A 78 -35.79 42.65 7.57
N SER A 79 -35.76 43.29 6.41
CA SER A 79 -35.10 43.04 5.11
C SER A 79 -34.13 41.86 4.89
N LYS A 80 -34.22 41.27 3.68
CA LYS A 80 -33.17 40.45 3.04
C LYS A 80 -32.43 41.27 1.96
N THR A 81 -31.39 42.04 2.29
CA THR A 81 -30.37 42.50 1.32
C THR A 81 -29.09 42.93 2.01
N GLU A 82 -28.18 41.99 2.26
CA GLU A 82 -26.75 42.28 2.36
C GLU A 82 -25.98 41.27 1.51
N LYS A 83 -25.14 41.75 0.59
CA LYS A 83 -24.13 40.90 -0.05
C LYS A 83 -22.95 40.83 0.91
N LYS A 84 -22.53 39.63 1.27
CA LYS A 84 -21.26 39.43 1.97
C LYS A 84 -20.15 39.64 0.95
N GLU A 85 -19.63 40.86 0.85
CA GLU A 85 -18.57 41.19 -0.09
C GLU A 85 -17.27 40.45 0.28
N ILE A 86 -16.62 39.88 -0.73
CA ILE A 86 -15.29 39.29 -0.61
C ILE A 86 -14.30 40.46 -0.78
N PRO A 87 -13.35 40.67 0.13
CA PRO A 87 -12.40 41.77 0.00
C PRO A 87 -11.55 41.58 -1.27
N LYS A 88 -11.60 42.57 -2.16
CA LYS A 88 -10.60 42.71 -3.22
C LYS A 88 -9.32 43.26 -2.60
N TYR A 89 -8.23 42.51 -2.72
CA TYR A 89 -6.89 43.04 -2.49
C TYR A 89 -6.45 43.83 -3.73
N ASP A 90 -6.08 45.10 -3.53
CA ASP A 90 -5.62 46.03 -4.57
C ASP A 90 -4.09 46.10 -4.52
N LEU A 91 -3.46 45.13 -5.20
CA LEU A 91 -2.00 44.96 -5.20
C LEU A 91 -1.34 46.04 -6.06
N LYS A 92 -0.17 46.56 -5.62
CA LYS A 92 0.54 47.63 -6.35
C LYS A 92 0.90 47.22 -7.78
N LEU A 93 1.25 45.96 -8.01
CA LEU A 93 1.52 45.41 -9.34
C LEU A 93 0.35 45.60 -10.32
N ASP A 94 -0.91 45.52 -9.88
CA ASP A 94 -2.05 45.62 -10.79
C ASP A 94 -2.12 47.00 -11.48
N ARG A 95 -1.65 48.05 -10.79
CA ARG A 95 -1.69 49.45 -11.25
C ARG A 95 -0.65 49.81 -12.33
N LEU A 96 0.33 48.95 -12.61
CA LEU A 96 1.37 49.22 -13.62
C LEU A 96 0.88 48.98 -15.07
N PRO A 97 1.34 49.76 -16.07
CA PRO A 97 1.11 49.48 -17.49
C PRO A 97 1.66 48.13 -17.95
N GLU A 98 1.08 47.52 -18.99
CA GLU A 98 1.57 46.23 -19.53
C GLU A 98 3.01 46.31 -20.07
N SER A 99 3.46 47.47 -20.54
CA SER A 99 4.84 47.71 -21.00
C SER A 99 5.86 47.68 -19.85
N GLU A 100 5.50 48.16 -18.66
CA GLU A 100 6.36 48.15 -17.47
C GLU A 100 6.36 46.76 -16.82
N LYS A 101 5.18 46.12 -16.73
CA LYS A 101 5.05 44.71 -16.33
C LYS A 101 5.92 43.79 -17.20
N LYS A 102 5.98 44.03 -18.52
CA LYS A 102 6.83 43.28 -19.45
C LYS A 102 8.33 43.47 -19.16
N LYS A 103 8.81 44.71 -19.07
CA LYS A 103 10.22 45.01 -18.72
C LYS A 103 10.65 44.39 -17.39
N LEU A 104 9.77 44.40 -16.39
CA LEU A 104 10.06 43.88 -15.06
C LEU A 104 10.26 42.36 -15.06
N ILE A 105 9.56 41.62 -15.94
CA ILE A 105 9.77 40.17 -16.15
C ILE A 105 11.00 39.92 -17.05
N GLU A 106 11.21 40.72 -18.10
CA GLU A 106 12.40 40.62 -18.97
C GLU A 106 13.72 40.86 -18.22
N ASN A 107 13.70 41.62 -17.13
CA ASN A 107 14.85 41.81 -16.23
C ASN A 107 15.05 40.69 -15.21
N LEU A 108 14.03 39.84 -14.96
CA LEU A 108 14.07 38.77 -13.95
C LEU A 108 14.36 37.38 -14.55
N VAL A 109 14.04 37.17 -15.83
CA VAL A 109 14.10 35.85 -16.48
C VAL A 109 14.85 35.92 -17.81
N LYS A 110 15.96 35.18 -17.89
CA LYS A 110 16.79 35.03 -19.10
C LYS A 110 16.56 33.65 -19.70
N ILE A 111 16.21 33.62 -20.99
CA ILE A 111 16.02 32.36 -21.73
C ILE A 111 17.37 31.89 -22.25
N GLN A 112 17.75 30.64 -21.96
CA GLN A 112 18.99 30.04 -22.47
C GLN A 112 18.76 29.31 -23.81
N ASN A 113 19.85 29.07 -24.55
CA ASN A 113 19.83 28.46 -25.89
C ASN A 113 19.32 27.00 -25.90
N ASP A 114 19.26 26.35 -24.75
CA ASP A 114 18.74 24.99 -24.54
C ASP A 114 17.23 24.95 -24.24
N GLY A 115 16.57 26.11 -24.15
CA GLY A 115 15.16 26.22 -23.78
C GLY A 115 14.90 26.13 -22.27
N THR A 116 15.91 26.32 -21.41
CA THR A 116 15.71 26.50 -19.97
C THR A 116 15.61 27.98 -19.58
N LEU A 117 14.98 28.23 -18.42
CA LEU A 117 14.84 29.55 -17.84
C LEU A 117 15.86 29.74 -16.69
N GLU A 118 16.66 30.79 -16.79
CA GLU A 118 17.56 31.30 -15.76
C GLU A 118 16.87 32.47 -15.05
N VAL A 119 16.80 32.43 -13.72
CA VAL A 119 16.08 33.43 -12.91
C VAL A 119 17.04 34.09 -11.92
N ASP A 120 17.30 35.39 -12.09
CA ASP A 120 18.13 36.16 -11.15
C ASP A 120 17.27 36.83 -10.07
N VAL A 121 17.22 36.18 -8.91
CA VAL A 121 16.49 36.65 -7.72
C VAL A 121 17.29 37.71 -6.94
N ALA A 122 18.59 37.88 -7.18
CA ALA A 122 19.43 38.83 -6.42
C ALA A 122 19.20 40.29 -6.84
N SER A 123 18.68 40.54 -8.03
CA SER A 123 18.60 41.87 -8.64
C SER A 123 17.52 42.81 -8.04
N THR A 124 16.38 42.30 -7.55
CA THR A 124 15.25 43.14 -7.09
C THR A 124 14.44 42.54 -5.92
N GLY A 125 14.97 42.65 -4.70
CA GLY A 125 14.34 42.16 -3.46
C GLY A 125 12.86 42.51 -3.18
N PRO A 126 12.29 43.67 -3.57
CA PRO A 126 10.90 44.01 -3.24
C PRO A 126 9.86 43.08 -3.91
N VAL A 127 10.12 42.63 -5.13
CA VAL A 127 9.13 41.90 -5.95
C VAL A 127 8.93 40.47 -5.44
N ALA A 128 10.00 39.84 -4.95
CA ALA A 128 9.93 38.51 -4.33
C ALA A 128 9.07 38.51 -3.06
N SER A 129 9.03 39.61 -2.30
CA SER A 129 8.21 39.70 -1.07
C SER A 129 6.71 39.77 -1.35
N GLU A 130 6.26 40.62 -2.30
CA GLU A 130 4.82 40.72 -2.64
C GLU A 130 4.29 39.41 -3.28
N LEU A 131 5.15 38.59 -3.90
CA LEU A 131 4.76 37.26 -4.42
C LEU A 131 4.56 36.19 -3.34
N LEU A 132 5.22 36.32 -2.18
CA LEU A 132 5.13 35.33 -1.09
C LEU A 132 3.89 35.51 -0.22
N GLU A 133 3.34 36.74 -0.11
CA GLU A 133 2.13 37.01 0.69
C GLU A 133 0.86 36.36 0.11
N LEU A 134 0.87 35.95 -1.16
CA LEU A 134 -0.26 35.30 -1.85
C LEU A 134 -0.58 33.88 -1.33
N ASP A 135 0.35 33.20 -0.66
CA ASP A 135 0.19 31.80 -0.19
C ASP A 135 -0.49 31.70 1.20
N ALA A 136 -0.73 32.84 1.87
CA ALA A 136 -1.05 32.89 3.30
C ALA A 136 -2.54 32.66 3.69
N ILE A 137 -3.46 32.51 2.72
CA ILE A 137 -4.92 32.46 2.97
C ILE A 137 -5.58 31.32 2.19
N GLY A 138 -6.01 30.26 2.89
CA GLY A 138 -6.62 29.08 2.22
C GLY A 138 -7.16 27.99 3.14
N SER A 139 -7.93 28.31 4.18
CA SER A 139 -8.58 27.30 5.04
C SER A 139 -9.80 26.64 4.37
N ILE A 140 -10.04 25.38 4.74
CA ILE A 140 -10.97 24.45 4.06
C ILE A 140 -12.45 24.83 4.30
N PRO A 141 -13.29 24.92 3.26
CA PRO A 141 -14.75 24.88 3.41
C PRO A 141 -15.26 23.42 3.48
N GLU A 142 -15.83 23.02 4.62
CA GLU A 142 -16.66 21.82 4.71
C GLU A 142 -18.10 22.11 4.25
N ASP A 143 -18.49 21.69 3.04
CA ASP A 143 -19.86 21.21 2.79
C ASP A 143 -20.04 20.52 1.42
N ILE A 144 -20.23 19.19 1.41
CA ILE A 144 -20.92 18.48 0.33
C ILE A 144 -21.90 17.50 0.97
N LYS A 145 -23.18 17.89 1.00
CA LYS A 145 -24.28 17.07 1.55
C LYS A 145 -24.85 16.11 0.51
N ASP A 146 -25.42 15.01 0.98
CA ASP A 146 -25.95 13.92 0.15
C ASP A 146 -26.98 14.38 -0.90
N THR A 147 -26.87 13.81 -2.10
CA THR A 147 -28.00 13.72 -3.04
C THR A 147 -28.21 12.26 -3.45
N THR A 148 -29.31 11.68 -2.97
CA THR A 148 -29.71 10.30 -3.26
C THR A 148 -30.49 10.19 -4.56
N PHE A 149 -30.15 9.22 -5.41
CA PHE A 149 -30.92 8.86 -6.60
C PHE A 149 -31.10 7.33 -6.70
N GLU A 150 -32.36 6.90 -6.75
CA GLU A 150 -32.79 5.57 -7.24
C GLU A 150 -32.96 5.65 -8.79
N PHE A 151 -33.05 4.60 -9.62
CA PHE A 151 -33.26 3.16 -9.42
C PHE A 151 -32.46 2.31 -10.42
N GLY A 152 -32.15 1.06 -10.03
CA GLY A 152 -32.59 -0.11 -10.82
C GLY A 152 -31.98 -0.40 -12.20
N LYS A 153 -30.79 0.12 -12.55
CA LYS A 153 -30.10 -0.26 -13.81
C LYS A 153 -28.77 -0.99 -13.54
N SER A 154 -28.29 -1.71 -14.56
CA SER A 154 -26.98 -2.37 -14.57
C SER A 154 -25.87 -1.41 -14.14
N ILE A 155 -24.90 -1.89 -13.35
CA ILE A 155 -23.77 -1.07 -12.86
C ILE A 155 -23.19 -0.28 -14.03
N PRO A 156 -23.29 1.07 -14.04
CA PRO A 156 -22.79 1.86 -15.15
C PRO A 156 -21.28 1.70 -15.21
N ARG A 157 -20.76 1.33 -16.39
CA ARG A 157 -19.32 1.41 -16.66
C ARG A 157 -18.92 2.87 -16.52
N LEU A 158 -18.06 3.18 -15.56
CA LEU A 158 -17.56 4.55 -15.35
C LEU A 158 -16.82 4.99 -16.62
N LYS A 159 -17.38 5.96 -17.33
CA LYS A 159 -16.78 6.53 -18.53
C LYS A 159 -15.67 7.50 -18.13
N ILE A 160 -14.44 7.01 -18.05
CA ILE A 160 -13.25 7.84 -17.80
C ILE A 160 -12.74 8.35 -19.14
N ALA A 161 -12.58 9.67 -19.30
CA ALA A 161 -11.78 10.24 -20.39
C ALA A 161 -10.33 10.37 -19.94
N ILE A 162 -9.38 9.99 -20.79
CA ILE A 162 -7.94 10.05 -20.50
C ILE A 162 -7.29 10.99 -21.52
N LEU A 163 -6.89 12.18 -21.07
CA LEU A 163 -6.43 13.31 -21.89
C LEU A 163 -4.93 13.50 -21.72
N VAL A 164 -4.11 12.93 -22.61
CA VAL A 164 -2.63 12.98 -22.48
C VAL A 164 -1.97 13.57 -23.72
N VAL A 165 -1.02 14.47 -23.46
CA VAL A 165 -0.18 15.20 -24.42
C VAL A 165 1.28 14.88 -24.09
N GLY A 166 2.00 14.19 -24.99
CA GLY A 166 3.38 13.73 -24.76
C GLY A 166 3.93 12.86 -25.90
N THR A 167 5.16 12.37 -25.76
CA THR A 167 5.82 11.55 -26.81
C THR A 167 5.53 10.05 -26.66
N ARG A 168 6.05 9.22 -27.57
CA ARG A 168 5.82 7.76 -27.62
C ARG A 168 6.32 7.04 -26.35
N GLY A 169 7.29 7.59 -25.62
CA GLY A 169 7.89 6.98 -24.43
C GLY A 169 7.21 7.31 -23.10
N ASP A 170 6.64 8.51 -22.96
CA ASP A 170 6.26 9.07 -21.64
C ASP A 170 4.84 8.69 -21.19
N VAL A 171 4.07 8.06 -22.10
CA VAL A 171 2.60 8.00 -22.01
C VAL A 171 2.04 6.56 -22.02
N GLN A 172 2.86 5.54 -22.35
CA GLN A 172 2.41 4.14 -22.39
C GLN A 172 1.96 3.72 -20.97
N PRO A 173 0.65 3.46 -20.74
CA PRO A 173 -0.25 2.71 -21.65
C PRO A 173 -1.35 3.52 -22.39
N PHE A 174 -1.41 4.85 -22.27
CA PHE A 174 -2.60 5.64 -22.63
C PHE A 174 -2.57 6.25 -24.06
N ILE A 175 -2.42 5.42 -25.09
CA ILE A 175 -2.32 5.88 -26.48
C ILE A 175 -3.67 5.85 -27.21
N ALA A 176 -4.24 7.05 -27.41
CA ALA A 176 -5.30 7.29 -28.40
C ALA A 176 -5.06 8.59 -29.18
N PHE A 177 -4.72 9.68 -28.48
CA PHE A 177 -4.61 11.02 -29.10
C PHE A 177 -3.21 11.38 -29.65
N ALA A 178 -2.17 10.61 -29.31
CA ALA A 178 -0.77 11.02 -29.49
C ALA A 178 -0.34 11.22 -30.96
N LYS A 179 -0.88 10.45 -31.92
CA LYS A 179 -0.32 10.33 -33.28
C LYS A 179 -0.18 11.65 -34.06
N LYS A 180 -1.07 12.63 -33.85
CA LYS A 180 -0.95 13.96 -34.50
C LYS A 180 0.05 14.91 -33.82
N LEU A 181 0.24 14.77 -32.51
CA LEU A 181 1.19 15.57 -31.73
C LEU A 181 2.63 15.06 -31.86
N GLN A 182 2.77 13.73 -31.99
CA GLN A 182 4.03 13.00 -32.10
C GLN A 182 4.93 13.52 -33.24
N ALA A 183 4.35 13.97 -34.36
CA ALA A 183 5.08 14.53 -35.50
C ALA A 183 5.57 15.98 -35.31
N TYR A 184 5.17 16.65 -34.22
CA TYR A 184 5.48 18.04 -33.92
C TYR A 184 6.51 18.20 -32.79
N MET A 185 6.33 17.47 -31.68
CA MET A 185 7.31 17.49 -30.56
C MET A 185 8.68 16.90 -30.93
N ALA A 186 8.78 16.17 -32.05
CA ALA A 186 10.04 15.68 -32.61
C ALA A 186 10.74 16.69 -33.55
N ARG A 187 10.16 17.88 -33.79
CA ARG A 187 10.71 18.94 -34.65
C ARG A 187 11.02 20.24 -33.90
N ASN A 188 10.17 20.60 -32.93
CA ASN A 188 10.32 21.82 -32.15
C ASN A 188 11.02 21.53 -30.82
N LYS A 189 12.03 22.34 -30.45
CA LYS A 189 12.85 22.15 -29.24
C LYS A 189 12.06 22.46 -27.95
N GLY A 190 11.21 21.52 -27.53
CA GLY A 190 10.50 21.55 -26.26
C GLY A 190 9.27 22.46 -26.22
N PHE A 191 8.92 22.92 -25.02
CA PHE A 191 7.67 23.65 -24.73
C PHE A 191 7.76 25.17 -24.88
N ILE A 192 8.95 25.73 -25.16
CA ILE A 192 9.15 27.18 -25.26
C ILE A 192 9.06 27.65 -26.72
N LEU A 193 8.49 28.85 -26.88
CA LEU A 193 8.25 29.51 -28.17
C LEU A 193 9.52 29.56 -29.03
N SER A 194 9.49 28.82 -30.13
CA SER A 194 10.53 28.83 -31.16
C SER A 194 10.42 30.10 -32.03
N GLY A 195 11.33 30.29 -32.99
CA GLY A 195 11.55 31.56 -33.69
C GLY A 195 10.31 32.20 -34.37
N PRO A 196 10.34 33.50 -34.71
CA PRO A 196 9.16 34.31 -35.05
C PRO A 196 8.22 33.74 -36.13
N THR A 197 8.75 32.99 -37.08
CA THR A 197 8.01 32.31 -38.16
C THR A 197 7.18 31.13 -37.67
N GLU A 198 7.63 30.40 -36.65
CA GLU A 198 6.97 29.19 -36.16
C GLU A 198 5.83 29.47 -35.19
N ILE A 199 5.91 30.57 -34.42
CA ILE A 199 4.96 30.97 -33.36
C ILE A 199 3.49 30.84 -33.81
N ASN A 200 3.18 31.20 -35.06
CA ASN A 200 1.82 31.11 -35.60
C ASN A 200 1.33 29.67 -35.80
N ILE A 201 2.23 28.74 -36.15
CA ILE A 201 1.93 27.30 -36.27
C ILE A 201 1.72 26.71 -34.86
N GLN A 202 2.62 27.00 -33.92
CA GLN A 202 2.53 26.53 -32.53
C GLN A 202 1.21 26.97 -31.89
N ARG A 203 0.84 28.25 -32.04
CA ARG A 203 -0.42 28.82 -31.55
C ARG A 203 -1.66 28.18 -32.16
N LYS A 204 -1.62 27.85 -33.46
CA LYS A 204 -2.73 27.16 -34.15
C LYS A 204 -2.91 25.75 -33.58
N GLN A 205 -1.83 24.98 -33.43
CA GLN A 205 -1.86 23.61 -32.93
C GLN A 205 -2.26 23.54 -31.45
N LEU A 206 -1.75 24.44 -30.61
CA LEU A 206 -2.18 24.57 -29.21
C LEU A 206 -3.70 24.83 -29.12
N LYS A 207 -4.24 25.67 -30.00
CA LYS A 207 -5.69 25.88 -30.09
C LYS A 207 -6.43 24.60 -30.52
N GLU A 208 -5.92 23.88 -31.53
CA GLU A 208 -6.51 22.61 -31.97
C GLU A 208 -6.51 21.54 -30.86
N ILE A 209 -5.46 21.46 -30.03
CA ILE A 209 -5.41 20.60 -28.83
C ILE A 209 -6.55 20.99 -27.87
N ILE A 210 -6.59 22.26 -27.44
CA ILE A 210 -7.57 22.76 -26.46
C ILE A 210 -9.01 22.57 -26.97
N ASP A 211 -9.29 22.96 -28.22
CA ASP A 211 -10.63 22.83 -28.84
C ASP A 211 -11.07 21.36 -28.99
N SER A 212 -10.15 20.39 -28.97
CA SER A 212 -10.45 18.96 -29.08
C SER A 212 -10.81 18.24 -27.76
N LEU A 213 -10.45 18.81 -26.61
CA LEU A 213 -10.63 18.15 -25.30
C LEU A 213 -12.10 17.96 -24.92
N LEU A 214 -12.95 18.94 -25.25
CA LEU A 214 -14.40 18.84 -25.00
C LEU A 214 -15.03 17.74 -25.88
N PRO A 215 -14.81 17.70 -27.21
CA PRO A 215 -15.14 16.54 -28.05
C PRO A 215 -14.64 15.20 -27.49
N ALA A 216 -13.37 15.10 -27.07
CA ALA A 216 -12.84 13.87 -26.47
C ALA A 216 -13.57 13.42 -25.19
N CYS A 217 -14.25 14.34 -24.50
CA CYS A 217 -15.05 14.04 -23.31
C CYS A 217 -16.57 13.89 -23.58
N THR A 218 -17.07 14.17 -24.79
CA THR A 218 -18.53 14.29 -25.05
C THR A 218 -19.02 13.82 -26.43
N GLY A 219 -18.13 13.55 -27.38
CA GLY A 219 -18.48 12.97 -28.68
C GLY A 219 -18.84 11.48 -28.57
N PRO A 220 -19.33 10.87 -29.65
CA PRO A 220 -19.41 9.41 -29.75
C PRO A 220 -18.00 8.80 -29.77
N ASP A 221 -17.90 7.56 -29.32
CA ASP A 221 -16.73 6.70 -29.52
C ASP A 221 -16.43 6.52 -31.02
N LEU A 222 -15.17 6.67 -31.42
CA LEU A 222 -14.79 6.76 -32.84
C LEU A 222 -14.94 5.43 -33.59
N ASP A 223 -14.70 4.30 -32.93
CA ASP A 223 -14.70 2.98 -33.56
C ASP A 223 -16.09 2.32 -33.52
N SER A 224 -16.87 2.56 -32.46
CA SER A 224 -18.21 1.96 -32.26
C SER A 224 -19.39 2.91 -32.48
N GLY A 225 -19.15 4.21 -32.67
CA GLY A 225 -20.21 5.23 -32.81
C GLY A 225 -21.03 5.47 -31.54
N MET A 226 -20.72 4.79 -30.43
CA MET A 226 -21.54 4.79 -29.22
C MET A 226 -21.44 6.12 -28.46
N PRO A 227 -22.56 6.76 -28.05
CA PRO A 227 -22.53 8.02 -27.32
C PRO A 227 -21.68 7.95 -26.04
N PHE A 228 -20.59 8.71 -25.99
CA PHE A 228 -19.71 8.82 -24.83
C PHE A 228 -19.90 10.18 -24.13
N ARG A 229 -19.81 10.17 -22.80
CA ARG A 229 -19.72 11.36 -21.96
C ARG A 229 -18.88 11.00 -20.76
N ALA A 230 -17.83 11.77 -20.51
CA ALA A 230 -16.97 11.58 -19.34
C ALA A 230 -17.79 11.71 -18.04
N GLN A 231 -17.45 10.85 -17.08
CA GLN A 231 -17.92 10.85 -15.69
C GLN A 231 -16.76 11.05 -14.70
N ALA A 232 -15.52 10.94 -15.19
CA ALA A 232 -14.28 11.36 -14.56
C ALA A 232 -13.26 11.66 -15.68
N ILE A 233 -12.28 12.50 -15.38
CA ILE A 233 -11.17 12.83 -16.30
C ILE A 233 -9.84 12.47 -15.61
N ILE A 234 -8.97 11.79 -16.34
CA ILE A 234 -7.54 11.69 -16.02
C ILE A 234 -6.79 12.52 -17.07
N ALA A 235 -5.87 13.39 -16.66
CA ALA A 235 -5.11 14.22 -17.59
C ALA A 235 -3.67 14.45 -17.15
N ASN A 236 -2.80 14.91 -18.05
CA ASN A 236 -1.51 15.50 -17.68
C ASN A 236 -1.50 17.03 -17.87
N PRO A 237 -0.64 17.79 -17.16
CA PRO A 237 -0.63 19.26 -17.23
C PRO A 237 -0.49 19.82 -18.66
N PRO A 238 0.37 19.25 -19.55
CA PRO A 238 0.46 19.65 -20.96
C PRO A 238 -0.83 19.59 -21.79
N ALA A 239 -1.92 18.99 -21.31
CA ALA A 239 -3.22 19.10 -21.97
C ALA A 239 -3.86 20.50 -21.84
N TYR A 240 -3.43 21.32 -20.87
CA TYR A 240 -3.84 22.72 -20.58
C TYR A 240 -5.33 23.01 -20.34
N GLY A 241 -6.25 22.66 -21.24
CA GLY A 241 -7.69 22.94 -21.10
C GLY A 241 -8.48 21.92 -20.27
N HIS A 242 -7.82 20.86 -19.78
CA HIS A 242 -8.44 19.70 -19.12
C HIS A 242 -9.23 20.08 -17.85
N LEU A 243 -8.72 21.01 -17.04
CA LEU A 243 -9.40 21.54 -15.85
C LEU A 243 -10.72 22.22 -16.19
N HIS A 244 -10.76 23.02 -17.26
CA HIS A 244 -11.97 23.75 -17.64
C HIS A 244 -13.02 22.83 -18.29
N VAL A 245 -12.59 21.74 -18.93
CA VAL A 245 -13.52 20.69 -19.38
C VAL A 245 -14.11 19.93 -18.18
N ALA A 246 -13.33 19.65 -17.14
CA ALA A 246 -13.84 19.06 -15.89
C ALA A 246 -14.87 19.97 -15.20
N GLU A 247 -14.55 21.26 -15.07
CA GLU A 247 -15.43 22.32 -14.56
C GLU A 247 -16.74 22.42 -15.35
N ALA A 248 -16.67 22.48 -16.69
CA ALA A 248 -17.84 22.61 -17.55
C ALA A 248 -18.75 21.37 -17.57
N LEU A 249 -18.19 20.18 -17.34
CA LEU A 249 -18.94 18.92 -17.33
C LEU A 249 -19.45 18.51 -15.94
N GLY A 250 -18.93 19.13 -14.87
CA GLY A 250 -19.22 18.80 -13.47
C GLY A 250 -18.66 17.44 -13.04
N VAL A 251 -17.44 17.11 -13.47
CA VAL A 251 -16.82 15.79 -13.26
C VAL A 251 -15.48 15.86 -12.51
N PRO A 252 -15.14 14.86 -11.68
CA PRO A 252 -13.86 14.82 -10.99
C PRO A 252 -12.68 14.68 -11.99
N LEU A 253 -11.59 15.37 -11.66
CA LEU A 253 -10.32 15.37 -12.38
C LEU A 253 -9.22 14.77 -11.50
N HIS A 254 -8.34 13.97 -12.09
CA HIS A 254 -7.11 13.48 -11.47
C HIS A 254 -5.94 13.74 -12.42
N ILE A 255 -4.88 14.39 -11.95
CA ILE A 255 -3.67 14.64 -12.73
C ILE A 255 -2.75 13.41 -12.62
N PHE A 256 -2.31 12.84 -13.74
CA PHE A 256 -1.28 11.82 -13.77
C PHE A 256 -0.13 12.29 -14.65
N PHE A 257 1.10 12.28 -14.14
CA PHE A 257 2.25 12.77 -14.89
C PHE A 257 3.57 12.09 -14.53
N THR A 258 4.54 12.18 -15.45
CA THR A 258 5.86 11.56 -15.36
C THR A 258 6.88 12.41 -14.62
N MET A 259 6.78 13.74 -14.65
CA MET A 259 7.75 14.68 -14.06
C MET A 259 7.04 15.65 -13.08
N PRO A 260 7.74 16.24 -12.09
CA PRO A 260 7.09 17.09 -11.10
C PRO A 260 6.56 18.40 -11.69
N TRP A 261 5.37 18.80 -11.23
CA TRP A 261 4.70 20.07 -11.57
C TRP A 261 4.00 20.70 -10.34
N THR A 262 4.02 20.02 -9.19
CA THR A 262 3.52 20.54 -7.91
C THR A 262 4.66 21.31 -7.23
N PRO A 263 4.47 22.59 -6.86
CA PRO A 263 5.50 23.37 -6.18
C PRO A 263 6.08 22.66 -4.96
N THR A 264 7.41 22.64 -4.85
CA THR A 264 8.16 22.11 -3.70
C THR A 264 9.41 22.93 -3.44
N ASN A 265 9.92 22.85 -2.21
CA ASN A 265 11.21 23.39 -1.79
C ASN A 265 12.37 22.39 -1.97
N GLU A 266 12.12 21.14 -2.40
CA GLU A 266 13.16 20.08 -2.46
C GLU A 266 13.90 20.01 -3.81
N PHE A 267 13.30 20.50 -4.91
CA PHE A 267 13.96 20.61 -6.23
C PHE A 267 13.20 21.62 -7.13
N PRO A 268 13.88 22.31 -8.07
CA PRO A 268 13.26 23.29 -8.95
C PRO A 268 12.30 22.64 -9.96
N HIS A 269 11.49 23.45 -10.64
CA HIS A 269 10.65 23.00 -11.74
C HIS A 269 11.53 22.45 -12.89
N PRO A 270 11.19 21.30 -13.53
CA PRO A 270 11.94 20.70 -14.65
C PRO A 270 12.15 21.53 -15.94
N PHE A 271 11.87 22.83 -15.92
CA PHE A 271 12.12 23.78 -17.03
C PHE A 271 12.95 25.01 -16.58
N ALA A 272 13.33 25.10 -15.31
CA ALA A 272 14.08 26.22 -14.74
C ALA A 272 15.36 25.70 -14.08
N ARG A 273 16.51 26.28 -14.46
CA ARG A 273 17.79 26.01 -13.79
C ARG A 273 17.95 27.00 -12.65
N VAL A 274 17.95 26.52 -11.41
CA VAL A 274 18.05 27.37 -10.22
C VAL A 274 19.12 26.80 -9.28
N PRO A 275 20.22 27.51 -9.00
CA PRO A 275 21.30 26.99 -8.16
C PRO A 275 21.02 27.10 -6.65
N GLN A 276 20.03 27.88 -6.23
CA GLN A 276 19.72 28.15 -4.82
C GLN A 276 18.39 27.51 -4.39
N SER A 277 18.43 26.68 -3.34
CA SER A 277 17.26 25.95 -2.83
C SER A 277 16.10 26.86 -2.41
N ALA A 278 16.40 28.03 -1.84
CA ALA A 278 15.39 29.04 -1.47
C ALA A 278 14.51 29.52 -2.64
N ALA A 279 14.97 29.39 -3.89
CA ALA A 279 14.24 29.76 -5.09
C ALA A 279 13.58 28.57 -5.82
N TYR A 280 13.69 27.33 -5.30
CA TYR A 280 13.08 26.15 -5.93
C TYR A 280 11.55 26.27 -6.03
N ARG A 281 10.85 26.63 -4.94
CA ARG A 281 9.39 26.84 -4.94
C ARG A 281 8.97 28.00 -5.85
N LEU A 282 9.76 29.08 -5.89
CA LEU A 282 9.53 30.24 -6.75
C LEU A 282 9.60 29.89 -8.24
N SER A 283 10.48 28.95 -8.63
CA SER A 283 10.61 28.52 -10.03
C SER A 283 9.31 27.95 -10.62
N TYR A 284 8.51 27.22 -9.82
CA TYR A 284 7.21 26.73 -10.28
C TYR A 284 6.22 27.87 -10.55
N LEU A 285 6.18 28.89 -9.68
CA LEU A 285 5.31 30.06 -9.84
C LEU A 285 5.68 30.84 -11.12
N ILE A 286 6.98 30.99 -11.41
CA ILE A 286 7.46 31.67 -12.62
C ILE A 286 7.10 30.88 -13.88
N VAL A 287 7.29 29.55 -13.87
CA VAL A 287 6.92 28.69 -15.01
C VAL A 287 5.40 28.69 -15.23
N ASP A 288 4.59 28.51 -14.18
CA ASP A 288 3.12 28.57 -14.28
C ASP A 288 2.65 29.94 -14.81
N LEU A 289 3.27 31.05 -14.41
CA LEU A 289 2.96 32.40 -14.91
C LEU A 289 3.31 32.58 -16.40
N ILE A 290 4.46 32.08 -16.85
CA ILE A 290 4.89 32.16 -18.26
C ILE A 290 3.99 31.28 -19.14
N VAL A 291 3.70 30.06 -18.69
CA VAL A 291 2.73 29.15 -19.33
C VAL A 291 1.36 29.83 -19.41
N TRP A 292 0.85 30.38 -18.30
CA TRP A 292 -0.43 31.07 -18.26
C TRP A 292 -0.48 32.24 -19.25
N TRP A 293 0.54 33.09 -19.28
CA TRP A 293 0.62 34.22 -20.22
C TRP A 293 0.56 33.76 -21.69
N GLY A 294 1.23 32.65 -22.03
CA GLY A 294 1.18 32.04 -23.36
C GLY A 294 -0.19 31.45 -23.74
N ILE A 295 -0.88 30.78 -22.81
CA ILE A 295 -2.11 30.03 -23.11
C ILE A 295 -3.42 30.81 -22.86
N ARG A 296 -3.41 31.84 -21.99
CA ARG A 296 -4.60 32.54 -21.46
C ARG A 296 -5.56 33.03 -22.54
N GLY A 297 -5.04 33.49 -23.68
CA GLY A 297 -5.87 33.93 -24.82
C GLY A 297 -6.73 32.80 -25.39
N PHE A 298 -6.14 31.65 -25.65
CA PHE A 298 -6.82 30.45 -26.15
C PHE A 298 -7.78 29.87 -25.11
N ILE A 299 -7.34 29.80 -23.85
CA ILE A 299 -8.16 29.31 -22.73
C ILE A 299 -9.41 30.18 -22.52
N ASN A 300 -9.29 31.51 -22.52
CA ASN A 300 -10.45 32.40 -22.35
C ASN A 300 -11.37 32.43 -23.58
N ASP A 301 -10.85 32.23 -24.79
CA ASP A 301 -11.65 32.04 -26.01
C ASP A 301 -12.45 30.72 -25.94
N PHE A 302 -11.79 29.63 -25.52
CA PHE A 302 -12.38 28.30 -25.33
C PHE A 302 -13.47 28.29 -24.23
N ARG A 303 -13.17 28.87 -23.06
CA ARG A 303 -14.13 29.03 -21.94
C ARG A 303 -15.40 29.76 -22.40
N LYS A 304 -15.26 30.91 -23.05
CA LYS A 304 -16.41 31.69 -23.55
C LYS A 304 -17.17 30.98 -24.68
N ARG A 305 -16.48 30.56 -25.76
CA ARG A 305 -17.14 30.07 -26.99
C ARG A 305 -17.67 28.65 -26.84
N LYS A 306 -16.85 27.72 -26.33
CA LYS A 306 -17.17 26.28 -26.28
C LYS A 306 -17.82 25.89 -24.96
N LEU A 307 -17.18 26.21 -23.83
CA LEU A 307 -17.58 25.72 -22.50
C LEU A 307 -18.71 26.52 -21.84
N LYS A 308 -18.98 27.75 -22.32
CA LYS A 308 -19.93 28.72 -21.73
C LYS A 308 -19.57 29.16 -20.30
N LEU A 309 -18.29 29.07 -19.94
CA LEU A 309 -17.75 29.48 -18.65
C LEU A 309 -17.25 30.95 -18.68
N PRO A 310 -17.25 31.65 -17.52
CA PRO A 310 -16.69 33.00 -17.41
C PRO A 310 -15.15 32.99 -17.64
N PRO A 311 -14.57 34.08 -18.17
CA PRO A 311 -13.13 34.19 -18.36
C PRO A 311 -12.38 34.36 -17.04
N ILE A 312 -11.12 33.91 -17.02
CA ILE A 312 -10.20 34.03 -15.88
C ILE A 312 -9.44 35.37 -15.98
N ALA A 313 -9.31 36.05 -14.83
CA ALA A 313 -8.62 37.33 -14.68
C ALA A 313 -7.10 37.24 -14.93
N TYR A 314 -6.37 38.36 -14.94
CA TYR A 314 -4.95 38.38 -15.28
C TYR A 314 -4.11 37.61 -14.23
N PHE A 315 -4.13 38.09 -12.98
CA PHE A 315 -3.36 37.54 -11.86
C PHE A 315 -4.10 36.45 -11.05
N SER A 316 -5.10 35.77 -11.63
CA SER A 316 -5.79 34.66 -10.94
C SER A 316 -5.04 33.34 -11.10
N THR A 317 -3.86 33.25 -10.48
CA THR A 317 -3.01 32.04 -10.42
C THR A 317 -3.72 30.87 -9.72
N TYR A 318 -4.63 31.17 -8.78
CA TYR A 318 -5.39 30.19 -7.98
C TYR A 318 -6.40 29.32 -8.77
N HIS A 319 -6.47 29.44 -10.11
CA HIS A 319 -7.25 28.55 -10.97
C HIS A 319 -6.41 27.74 -11.98
N GLY A 320 -5.08 27.79 -11.87
CA GLY A 320 -4.15 27.08 -12.76
C GLY A 320 -3.29 26.01 -12.10
N SER A 321 -2.90 26.20 -10.84
CA SER A 321 -1.97 25.29 -10.15
C SER A 321 -2.61 23.93 -9.84
N ILE A 322 -1.96 22.84 -10.23
CA ILE A 322 -2.44 21.48 -9.93
C ILE A 322 -2.35 21.10 -8.44
N SER A 323 -1.78 21.96 -7.59
CA SER A 323 -1.55 21.73 -6.15
C SER A 323 -2.81 21.35 -5.36
N HIS A 324 -3.98 21.82 -5.79
CA HIS A 324 -5.29 21.53 -5.19
C HIS A 324 -6.07 20.41 -5.92
N LEU A 325 -5.46 19.74 -6.91
CA LEU A 325 -6.02 18.58 -7.61
C LEU A 325 -5.39 17.27 -7.11
N PRO A 326 -6.16 16.15 -7.04
CA PRO A 326 -5.59 14.82 -6.89
C PRO A 326 -4.54 14.55 -7.97
N THR A 327 -3.30 14.25 -7.57
CA THR A 327 -2.13 14.19 -8.46
C THR A 327 -1.30 12.94 -8.20
N GLY A 328 -1.21 12.05 -9.20
CA GLY A 328 -0.43 10.81 -9.18
C GLY A 328 0.84 10.90 -10.02
N TYR A 329 2.00 10.84 -9.37
CA TYR A 329 3.31 10.96 -10.00
C TYR A 329 3.95 9.61 -10.31
N MET A 330 4.18 9.35 -11.59
CA MET A 330 4.48 8.02 -12.15
C MET A 330 5.97 7.67 -12.13
N TRP A 331 6.66 7.92 -11.01
CA TRP A 331 8.05 7.51 -10.79
C TRP A 331 8.22 6.66 -9.52
N SER A 332 9.35 5.98 -9.39
CA SER A 332 9.68 5.21 -8.19
C SER A 332 10.01 6.13 -7.00
N PRO A 333 9.41 5.94 -5.81
CA PRO A 333 9.74 6.71 -4.60
C PRO A 333 11.17 6.47 -4.07
N HIS A 334 11.94 5.57 -4.69
CA HIS A 334 13.37 5.37 -4.41
C HIS A 334 14.28 6.18 -5.36
N LEU A 335 13.75 6.68 -6.49
CA LEU A 335 14.48 7.56 -7.42
C LEU A 335 14.24 9.04 -7.05
N VAL A 336 12.99 9.39 -6.78
CA VAL A 336 12.60 10.67 -6.18
C VAL A 336 11.56 10.37 -5.10
N PRO A 337 11.88 10.52 -3.81
CA PRO A 337 10.90 10.35 -2.74
C PRO A 337 9.77 11.37 -2.90
N LYS A 338 8.64 11.14 -2.22
CA LYS A 338 7.60 12.17 -2.15
C LYS A 338 8.12 13.33 -1.27
N PRO A 339 8.16 14.57 -1.75
CA PRO A 339 8.50 15.73 -0.93
C PRO A 339 7.64 15.88 0.32
N THR A 340 8.30 16.34 1.37
CA THR A 340 7.74 16.58 2.71
C THR A 340 6.67 17.67 2.72
N ASP A 341 6.75 18.64 1.80
CA ASP A 341 5.80 19.75 1.64
C ASP A 341 4.59 19.42 0.74
N TRP A 342 4.51 18.21 0.17
CA TRP A 342 3.36 17.80 -0.64
C TRP A 342 2.22 17.22 0.22
N GLY A 343 1.07 17.89 0.18
CA GLY A 343 -0.15 17.50 0.91
C GLY A 343 -0.76 16.13 0.51
N ALA A 344 -1.85 15.75 1.16
CA ALA A 344 -2.47 14.42 1.02
C ALA A 344 -3.09 14.13 -0.36
N LEU A 345 -3.29 15.15 -1.20
CA LEU A 345 -3.82 15.01 -2.57
C LEU A 345 -2.76 14.54 -3.58
N VAL A 346 -1.48 14.62 -3.24
CA VAL A 346 -0.36 14.35 -4.14
C VAL A 346 0.36 13.08 -3.70
N ASP A 347 0.58 12.14 -4.61
CA ASP A 347 1.07 10.80 -4.29
C ASP A 347 2.08 10.32 -5.34
N VAL A 348 3.24 9.80 -4.92
CA VAL A 348 4.21 9.14 -5.81
C VAL A 348 3.81 7.68 -5.93
N VAL A 349 3.39 7.23 -7.11
CA VAL A 349 2.65 5.97 -7.31
C VAL A 349 3.49 4.80 -7.86
N GLY A 350 4.74 5.05 -8.23
CA GLY A 350 5.60 4.09 -8.94
C GLY A 350 5.54 4.26 -10.46
N PHE A 351 6.54 3.74 -11.16
CA PHE A 351 6.56 3.69 -12.62
C PHE A 351 5.43 2.78 -13.16
N CYS A 352 4.82 3.20 -14.26
CA CYS A 352 3.88 2.40 -15.04
C CYS A 352 4.65 1.72 -16.18
N PHE A 353 4.50 0.40 -16.32
CA PHE A 353 5.17 -0.38 -17.35
C PHE A 353 4.18 -1.18 -18.19
N LEU A 354 4.45 -1.28 -19.50
CA LEU A 354 3.96 -2.37 -20.34
C LEU A 354 4.94 -3.56 -20.29
N ASN A 355 4.50 -4.70 -20.83
CA ASN A 355 5.32 -5.92 -20.99
C ASN A 355 5.38 -6.29 -22.49
N LEU A 356 5.78 -5.33 -23.33
CA LEU A 356 5.80 -5.48 -24.79
C LEU A 356 6.76 -6.59 -25.25
N GLY A 357 7.84 -6.80 -24.51
CA GLY A 357 8.82 -7.86 -24.75
C GLY A 357 8.27 -9.29 -24.64
N THR A 358 7.03 -9.49 -24.17
CA THR A 358 6.40 -10.82 -24.08
C THR A 358 5.72 -11.30 -25.36
N GLU A 359 5.43 -10.38 -26.30
CA GLU A 359 4.84 -10.69 -27.62
C GLU A 359 5.81 -10.39 -28.78
N TYR A 360 6.97 -9.79 -28.48
CA TYR A 360 8.00 -9.42 -29.45
C TYR A 360 8.83 -10.63 -29.91
N GLN A 361 9.07 -10.72 -31.21
CA GLN A 361 9.99 -11.68 -31.80
C GLN A 361 11.18 -10.91 -32.42
N PRO A 362 12.39 -11.01 -31.84
CA PRO A 362 13.58 -10.35 -32.38
C PRO A 362 14.03 -11.00 -33.69
N GLU A 363 14.71 -10.22 -34.54
CA GLU A 363 15.36 -10.71 -35.75
C GLU A 363 16.48 -11.71 -35.41
N LYS A 364 16.61 -12.79 -36.18
CA LYS A 364 17.55 -13.88 -35.87
C LYS A 364 19.01 -13.42 -35.86
N GLU A 365 19.37 -12.54 -36.79
CA GLU A 365 20.72 -11.97 -36.92
C GLU A 365 21.08 -11.15 -35.67
N PHE A 366 20.12 -10.38 -35.14
CA PHE A 366 20.29 -9.61 -33.90
C PHE A 366 20.48 -10.50 -32.67
N VAL A 367 19.70 -11.59 -32.54
CA VAL A 367 19.89 -12.57 -31.45
C VAL A 367 21.26 -13.22 -31.53
N GLN A 368 21.66 -13.70 -32.72
CA GLN A 368 22.97 -14.31 -32.94
C GLN A 368 24.10 -13.35 -32.62
N TRP A 369 24.00 -12.08 -33.02
CA TRP A 369 25.00 -11.06 -32.71
C TRP A 369 25.08 -10.77 -31.19
N ILE A 370 23.95 -10.74 -30.47
CA ILE A 370 23.97 -10.63 -29.00
C ILE A 370 24.67 -11.84 -28.36
N GLU A 371 24.32 -13.07 -28.78
CA GLU A 371 24.85 -14.31 -28.20
C GLU A 371 26.34 -14.57 -28.49
N GLN A 372 26.89 -14.00 -29.56
CA GLN A 372 28.28 -14.21 -30.00
C GLN A 372 29.36 -13.50 -29.16
N GLY A 373 29.02 -12.69 -28.16
CA GLY A 373 30.01 -11.92 -27.41
C GLY A 373 29.50 -11.35 -26.08
N PRO A 374 30.29 -10.49 -25.41
CA PRO A 374 29.88 -9.83 -24.17
C PRO A 374 28.66 -8.93 -24.40
N LYS A 375 27.90 -8.71 -23.32
CA LYS A 375 26.71 -7.86 -23.30
C LYS A 375 27.04 -6.42 -23.73
N PRO A 376 26.37 -5.86 -24.75
CA PRO A 376 26.68 -4.55 -25.30
C PRO A 376 26.11 -3.39 -24.45
N ILE A 377 26.55 -2.18 -24.74
CA ILE A 377 25.96 -0.93 -24.26
C ILE A 377 24.90 -0.46 -25.26
N TYR A 378 23.70 -0.11 -24.77
CA TYR A 378 22.68 0.52 -25.61
C TYR A 378 22.91 2.03 -25.70
N ILE A 379 22.79 2.59 -26.90
CA ILE A 379 22.90 4.04 -27.15
C ILE A 379 21.73 4.47 -28.06
N GLY A 380 20.87 5.38 -27.57
CA GLY A 380 19.69 5.78 -28.34
C GLY A 380 18.97 7.04 -27.85
N PHE A 381 18.92 8.07 -28.71
CA PHE A 381 18.23 9.34 -28.44
C PHE A 381 16.76 9.36 -28.91
N GLY A 382 16.23 8.22 -29.37
CA GLY A 382 14.80 8.02 -29.62
C GLY A 382 14.24 8.89 -30.74
N SER A 383 13.34 9.81 -30.40
CA SER A 383 12.72 10.75 -31.35
C SER A 383 13.24 12.19 -31.23
N MET A 384 14.38 12.41 -30.57
CA MET A 384 15.01 13.73 -30.50
C MET A 384 15.72 14.07 -31.83
N PRO A 385 15.54 15.29 -32.38
CA PRO A 385 16.27 15.72 -33.57
C PRO A 385 17.73 16.04 -33.23
N LEU A 386 18.66 15.52 -34.00
CA LEU A 386 20.09 15.84 -33.95
C LEU A 386 20.42 16.93 -34.97
N GLU A 387 21.31 17.87 -34.61
CA GLU A 387 21.78 18.90 -35.54
C GLU A 387 22.83 18.35 -36.51
N ASP A 388 23.69 17.44 -36.04
CA ASP A 388 24.63 16.67 -36.88
C ASP A 388 24.67 15.21 -36.42
N ALA A 389 23.80 14.39 -37.02
CA ALA A 389 23.72 12.96 -36.75
C ALA A 389 25.02 12.21 -37.11
N LYS A 390 25.83 12.73 -38.06
CA LYS A 390 27.10 12.10 -38.44
C LYS A 390 28.15 12.33 -37.37
N LYS A 391 28.36 13.58 -36.93
CA LYS A 391 29.28 13.91 -35.82
C LYS A 391 28.92 13.12 -34.56
N THR A 392 27.64 13.07 -34.18
CA THR A 392 27.20 12.27 -33.02
C THR A 392 27.45 10.78 -33.21
N THR A 393 27.23 10.23 -34.42
CA THR A 393 27.55 8.82 -34.71
C THR A 393 29.06 8.55 -34.60
N THR A 394 29.93 9.43 -35.13
CA THR A 394 31.39 9.29 -34.99
C THR A 394 31.80 9.28 -33.52
N ILE A 395 31.34 10.24 -32.71
CA ILE A 395 31.66 10.31 -31.28
C ILE A 395 31.29 9.00 -30.56
N ILE A 396 30.13 8.41 -30.88
CA ILE A 396 29.69 7.13 -30.33
C ILE A 396 30.63 5.99 -30.72
N LEU A 397 31.02 5.89 -32.00
CA LEU A 397 31.94 4.84 -32.46
C LEU A 397 33.33 4.95 -31.81
N GLU A 398 33.83 6.18 -31.65
CA GLU A 398 35.17 6.40 -31.08
C GLU A 398 35.22 6.11 -29.58
N ALA A 399 34.19 6.51 -28.81
CA ALA A 399 34.11 6.19 -27.39
C ALA A 399 33.93 4.67 -27.13
N LEU A 400 33.15 3.98 -27.96
CA LEU A 400 33.04 2.51 -27.91
C LEU A 400 34.38 1.81 -28.24
N ARG A 401 35.13 2.33 -29.22
CA ARG A 401 36.46 1.84 -29.61
C ARG A 401 37.50 2.04 -28.49
N GLU A 402 37.52 3.21 -27.85
CA GLU A 402 38.43 3.53 -26.73
C GLU A 402 38.17 2.65 -25.51
N THR A 403 36.90 2.52 -25.12
CA THR A 403 36.49 1.72 -23.95
C THR A 403 36.44 0.21 -24.23
N GLY A 404 36.70 -0.23 -25.47
CA GLY A 404 36.68 -1.64 -25.89
C GLY A 404 35.29 -2.29 -25.83
N GLN A 405 34.22 -1.51 -25.93
CA GLN A 405 32.85 -1.97 -25.69
C GLN A 405 32.07 -2.23 -26.98
N ARG A 406 31.24 -3.29 -26.96
CA ARG A 406 30.26 -3.57 -28.02
C ARG A 406 29.06 -2.65 -27.89
N GLY A 407 28.58 -2.10 -28.99
CA GLY A 407 27.51 -1.09 -29.01
C GLY A 407 26.24 -1.53 -29.73
N ILE A 408 25.08 -1.15 -29.19
CA ILE A 408 23.80 -1.16 -29.92
C ILE A 408 23.40 0.30 -30.15
N ILE A 409 23.39 0.75 -31.41
CA ILE A 409 22.94 2.09 -31.78
C ILE A 409 21.51 1.99 -32.31
N SER A 410 20.55 2.58 -31.59
CA SER A 410 19.15 2.68 -32.04
C SER A 410 18.99 3.82 -33.05
N ARG A 411 18.66 3.51 -34.30
CA ARG A 411 18.56 4.51 -35.40
C ARG A 411 17.58 5.66 -35.11
N GLY A 412 16.45 5.35 -34.46
CA GLY A 412 15.46 6.33 -33.98
C GLY A 412 14.83 7.16 -35.11
N TRP A 413 14.47 8.42 -34.80
CA TRP A 413 14.14 9.44 -35.82
C TRP A 413 15.31 10.40 -36.11
N GLY A 414 16.42 10.27 -35.40
CA GLY A 414 17.62 11.11 -35.55
C GLY A 414 18.60 10.63 -36.63
N ASP A 415 18.27 9.55 -37.36
CA ASP A 415 19.11 8.91 -38.39
C ASP A 415 20.53 8.54 -37.91
N LEU A 416 20.62 8.09 -36.65
CA LEU A 416 21.86 7.61 -36.04
C LEU A 416 22.37 6.36 -36.76
N GLY A 417 23.68 6.29 -37.06
CA GLY A 417 24.26 5.12 -37.71
C GLY A 417 24.11 5.06 -39.24
N SER A 418 23.77 6.17 -39.91
CA SER A 418 23.83 6.26 -41.38
C SER A 418 25.29 6.34 -41.89
N LEU A 419 25.92 5.17 -41.95
CA LEU A 419 27.33 4.92 -42.28
C LEU A 419 27.46 4.04 -43.53
N SER A 420 28.58 4.18 -44.26
CA SER A 420 28.91 3.33 -45.41
C SER A 420 29.33 1.91 -45.02
N GLU A 421 30.01 1.78 -43.88
CA GLU A 421 30.47 0.53 -43.28
C GLU A 421 30.19 0.58 -41.77
N VAL A 422 29.88 -0.56 -41.16
CA VAL A 422 29.55 -0.68 -39.73
C VAL A 422 30.57 -1.61 -39.06
N PRO A 423 31.23 -1.21 -37.96
CA PRO A 423 32.15 -2.09 -37.24
C PRO A 423 31.45 -3.35 -36.71
N VAL A 424 32.15 -4.49 -36.69
CA VAL A 424 31.61 -5.79 -36.26
C VAL A 424 31.06 -5.75 -34.83
N ASP A 425 31.66 -4.94 -33.96
CA ASP A 425 31.27 -4.72 -32.57
C ASP A 425 30.11 -3.74 -32.38
N VAL A 426 29.46 -3.28 -33.47
CA VAL A 426 28.33 -2.35 -33.42
C VAL A 426 27.12 -2.89 -34.20
N TYR A 427 25.98 -3.01 -33.54
CA TYR A 427 24.70 -3.36 -34.18
C TYR A 427 23.81 -2.12 -34.34
N LEU A 428 23.26 -1.92 -35.54
CA LEU A 428 22.31 -0.85 -35.84
C LEU A 428 20.87 -1.35 -35.67
N LEU A 429 20.22 -0.96 -34.58
CA LEU A 429 18.92 -1.50 -34.17
C LEU A 429 17.74 -0.64 -34.67
N GLY A 430 16.69 -1.34 -35.09
CA GLY A 430 15.38 -0.77 -35.43
C GLY A 430 14.46 -0.62 -34.21
N ASP A 431 13.16 -0.76 -34.44
CA ASP A 431 12.10 -0.52 -33.45
C ASP A 431 11.96 -1.73 -32.50
N CYS A 432 12.66 -1.71 -31.36
CA CYS A 432 12.76 -2.83 -30.41
C CYS A 432 12.27 -2.46 -28.99
N PRO A 433 11.44 -3.27 -28.29
CA PRO A 433 10.96 -2.95 -26.96
C PRO A 433 12.06 -2.93 -25.88
N HIS A 434 12.17 -1.83 -25.13
CA HIS A 434 13.16 -1.65 -24.06
C HIS A 434 13.07 -2.71 -22.94
N ASP A 435 11.88 -3.26 -22.66
CA ASP A 435 11.67 -4.28 -21.64
C ASP A 435 12.09 -5.69 -22.09
N TRP A 436 12.28 -5.91 -23.40
CA TRP A 436 13.02 -7.04 -23.94
C TRP A 436 14.52 -6.74 -23.99
N LEU A 437 14.88 -5.56 -24.53
CA LEU A 437 16.24 -5.21 -24.92
C LEU A 437 17.21 -4.99 -23.75
N PHE A 438 16.86 -4.12 -22.80
CA PHE A 438 17.82 -3.69 -21.77
C PHE A 438 18.30 -4.81 -20.84
N PRO A 439 17.50 -5.86 -20.52
CA PRO A 439 18.01 -7.07 -19.86
C PRO A 439 19.18 -7.77 -20.57
N HIS A 440 19.40 -7.55 -21.87
CA HIS A 440 20.56 -8.06 -22.62
C HIS A 440 21.75 -7.07 -22.67
N CYS A 441 21.57 -5.83 -22.22
CA CYS A 441 22.62 -4.81 -22.17
C CYS A 441 23.41 -4.86 -20.85
N THR A 442 24.58 -4.23 -20.84
CA THR A 442 25.36 -3.93 -19.62
C THR A 442 24.99 -2.56 -19.06
N ALA A 443 24.98 -1.54 -19.92
CA ALA A 443 24.67 -0.15 -19.59
C ALA A 443 23.80 0.51 -20.67
N VAL A 444 23.19 1.67 -20.36
CA VAL A 444 22.22 2.37 -21.22
C VAL A 444 22.54 3.86 -21.30
N VAL A 445 22.83 4.37 -22.50
CA VAL A 445 22.98 5.81 -22.81
C VAL A 445 21.74 6.29 -23.57
N HIS A 446 21.02 7.28 -23.03
CA HIS A 446 19.82 7.79 -23.71
C HIS A 446 19.49 9.25 -23.37
N HIS A 447 18.53 9.82 -24.10
CA HIS A 447 18.11 11.23 -24.00
C HIS A 447 17.36 11.63 -22.71
N GLY A 448 17.38 10.82 -21.65
CA GLY A 448 16.70 11.13 -20.37
C GLY A 448 15.18 11.03 -20.32
N GLY A 449 14.46 10.73 -21.42
CA GLY A 449 12.99 10.63 -21.42
C GLY A 449 12.46 9.59 -20.43
N ALA A 450 11.48 9.97 -19.60
CA ALA A 450 11.12 9.30 -18.34
C ALA A 450 10.82 7.78 -18.47
N GLY A 451 10.11 7.36 -19.52
CA GLY A 451 9.81 5.93 -19.76
C GLY A 451 11.03 5.10 -20.14
N THR A 452 12.07 5.72 -20.70
CA THR A 452 13.36 5.08 -21.00
C THR A 452 14.19 4.96 -19.72
N THR A 453 14.26 6.03 -18.93
CA THR A 453 14.90 6.04 -17.59
C THR A 453 14.32 4.94 -16.70
N ALA A 454 12.99 4.86 -16.64
CA ALA A 454 12.27 3.81 -15.91
C ALA A 454 12.64 2.39 -16.38
N SER A 455 12.86 2.21 -17.68
CA SER A 455 13.16 0.91 -18.29
C SER A 455 14.62 0.47 -18.03
N GLY A 456 15.60 1.38 -18.14
CA GLY A 456 17.01 1.09 -17.83
C GLY A 456 17.19 0.71 -16.36
N LEU A 457 16.59 1.51 -15.47
CA LEU A 457 16.50 1.22 -14.04
C LEU A 457 15.80 -0.13 -13.76
N ARG A 458 14.67 -0.44 -14.43
CA ARG A 458 13.97 -1.73 -14.28
C ARG A 458 14.83 -2.92 -14.73
N ALA A 459 15.69 -2.76 -15.74
CA ALA A 459 16.62 -3.81 -16.17
C ALA A 459 17.82 -3.97 -15.23
N GLY A 460 18.04 -3.04 -14.30
CA GLY A 460 19.19 -3.02 -13.41
C GLY A 460 20.47 -2.48 -14.06
N CYS A 461 20.35 -1.78 -15.19
CA CYS A 461 21.47 -1.20 -15.93
C CYS A 461 21.87 0.17 -15.36
N PRO A 462 23.16 0.43 -15.10
CA PRO A 462 23.72 1.78 -15.05
C PRO A 462 23.28 2.60 -16.26
N THR A 463 22.94 3.87 -16.03
CA THR A 463 22.27 4.71 -17.03
C THR A 463 22.90 6.10 -17.14
N THR A 464 23.44 6.44 -18.31
CA THR A 464 23.91 7.80 -18.65
C THR A 464 22.84 8.56 -19.40
N ILE A 465 22.56 9.79 -18.96
CA ILE A 465 21.56 10.65 -19.58
C ILE A 465 22.24 11.77 -20.36
N VAL A 466 21.87 11.91 -21.64
CA VAL A 466 22.36 12.91 -22.58
C VAL A 466 21.20 13.87 -22.91
N PRO A 467 20.93 14.89 -22.08
CA PRO A 467 19.75 15.72 -22.22
C PRO A 467 19.84 16.71 -23.40
N PHE A 468 18.71 16.88 -24.08
CA PHE A 468 18.48 17.84 -25.16
C PHE A 468 17.69 19.06 -24.66
N PHE A 469 16.63 18.84 -23.87
CA PHE A 469 15.84 19.91 -23.25
C PHE A 469 15.02 19.41 -22.04
N GLY A 470 14.62 20.33 -21.16
CA GLY A 470 13.58 20.12 -20.16
C GLY A 470 13.84 19.03 -19.12
N ASP A 471 12.84 18.17 -18.86
CA ASP A 471 12.85 17.20 -17.75
C ASP A 471 13.95 16.13 -17.87
N GLN A 472 14.53 15.99 -19.06
CA GLN A 472 15.70 15.17 -19.33
C GLN A 472 16.89 15.58 -18.43
N PHE A 473 17.07 16.87 -18.15
CA PHE A 473 18.08 17.35 -17.20
C PHE A 473 17.75 16.90 -15.76
N PHE A 474 16.49 17.05 -15.34
CA PHE A 474 16.03 16.60 -14.03
C PHE A 474 16.28 15.10 -13.84
N TRP A 475 15.94 14.24 -14.81
CA TRP A 475 16.23 12.81 -14.72
C TRP A 475 17.73 12.52 -14.63
N GLY A 476 18.56 13.23 -15.39
CA GLY A 476 20.02 13.15 -15.32
C GLY A 476 20.55 13.45 -13.92
N GLU A 477 20.15 14.58 -13.33
CA GLU A 477 20.50 14.94 -11.95
C GLU A 477 20.02 13.89 -10.94
N ARG A 478 18.78 13.39 -11.07
CA ARG A 478 18.23 12.42 -10.11
C ARG A 478 18.92 11.06 -10.19
N ILE A 479 19.33 10.62 -11.38
CA ILE A 479 20.14 9.41 -11.60
C ILE A 479 21.51 9.56 -10.95
N HIS A 480 22.20 10.67 -11.21
CA HIS A 480 23.51 10.96 -10.66
C HIS A 480 23.49 11.07 -9.12
N ALA A 481 22.51 11.80 -8.57
CA ALA A 481 22.37 12.03 -7.13
C ALA A 481 22.10 10.75 -6.30
N ILE A 482 21.75 9.62 -6.92
CA ILE A 482 21.62 8.31 -6.26
C ILE A 482 22.68 7.28 -6.67
N GLY A 483 23.72 7.69 -7.42
CA GLY A 483 24.88 6.85 -7.77
C GLY A 483 24.63 5.76 -8.82
N VAL A 484 23.49 5.78 -9.53
CA VAL A 484 23.13 4.77 -10.55
C VAL A 484 23.51 5.17 -11.99
N GLY A 485 24.27 6.25 -12.12
CA GLY A 485 24.85 6.76 -13.36
C GLY A 485 25.74 7.98 -13.12
N PRO A 486 26.57 8.36 -14.09
CA PRO A 486 27.42 9.56 -14.01
C PRO A 486 26.57 10.84 -14.13
N ALA A 487 27.23 12.00 -14.00
CA ALA A 487 26.60 13.28 -14.27
C ALA A 487 26.06 13.35 -15.72
N PRO A 488 24.91 14.01 -15.97
CA PRO A 488 24.36 14.11 -17.31
C PRO A 488 25.24 14.94 -18.24
N ILE A 489 25.37 14.49 -19.49
CA ILE A 489 26.20 15.14 -20.54
C ILE A 489 25.28 15.87 -21.51
N PRO A 490 25.14 17.21 -21.45
CA PRO A 490 24.28 17.94 -22.39
C PRO A 490 24.66 17.66 -23.84
N ILE A 491 23.69 17.54 -24.76
CA ILE A 491 23.98 17.20 -26.16
C ILE A 491 24.91 18.21 -26.86
N SER A 492 24.94 19.46 -26.39
CA SER A 492 25.87 20.53 -26.80
C SER A 492 27.33 20.31 -26.37
N GLU A 493 27.54 19.54 -25.29
CA GLU A 493 28.83 19.26 -24.67
C GLU A 493 29.34 17.84 -25.01
N LEU A 494 28.48 16.99 -25.59
CA LEU A 494 28.81 15.62 -25.97
C LEU A 494 30.02 15.57 -26.92
N ASN A 495 31.08 14.93 -26.45
CA ASN A 495 32.34 14.67 -27.12
C ASN A 495 32.81 13.24 -26.77
N VAL A 496 33.95 12.80 -27.33
CA VAL A 496 34.48 11.44 -27.13
C VAL A 496 34.88 11.23 -25.68
N GLU A 497 35.72 12.12 -25.12
CA GLU A 497 36.29 12.04 -23.77
C GLU A 497 35.20 11.89 -22.70
N CYS A 498 34.17 12.76 -22.72
CA CYS A 498 33.05 12.70 -21.79
C CYS A 498 32.20 11.43 -21.94
N LEU A 499 32.06 10.89 -23.16
CA LEU A 499 31.30 9.66 -23.39
C LEU A 499 32.10 8.41 -22.98
N SER A 500 33.41 8.37 -23.27
CA SER A 500 34.33 7.33 -22.81
C SER A 500 34.34 7.23 -21.28
N SER A 501 34.58 8.33 -20.57
CA SER A 501 34.58 8.31 -19.10
C SER A 501 33.22 8.03 -18.47
N ALA A 502 32.11 8.41 -19.12
CA ALA A 502 30.78 8.01 -18.66
C ALA A 502 30.47 6.53 -18.90
N ILE A 503 31.07 5.89 -19.90
CA ILE A 503 31.03 4.44 -20.10
C ILE A 503 31.88 3.74 -19.04
N GLU A 504 33.10 4.21 -18.79
CA GLU A 504 34.00 3.67 -17.77
C GLU A 504 33.35 3.70 -16.38
N PHE A 505 32.81 4.85 -15.96
CA PHE A 505 32.05 4.98 -14.69
C PHE A 505 30.92 3.95 -14.58
N MET A 506 30.15 3.73 -15.66
CA MET A 506 29.04 2.76 -15.67
C MET A 506 29.48 1.29 -15.61
N LEU A 507 30.76 1.00 -15.90
CA LEU A 507 31.34 -0.34 -15.87
C LEU A 507 32.09 -0.62 -14.57
N ASP A 508 32.57 0.42 -13.87
CA ASP A 508 33.26 0.32 -12.59
C ASP A 508 32.32 -0.22 -11.48
N PRO A 509 32.66 -1.34 -10.80
CA PRO A 509 31.83 -1.91 -9.73
C PRO A 509 31.89 -1.18 -8.38
N GLU A 510 32.90 -0.32 -8.16
CA GLU A 510 33.09 0.45 -6.93
C GLU A 510 32.48 1.86 -7.06
N GLU A 511 32.68 2.55 -8.20
CA GLU A 511 32.10 3.89 -8.42
C GLU A 511 30.61 3.84 -8.76
N CYS A 512 30.19 3.05 -9.77
CA CYS A 512 28.77 2.86 -10.05
C CYS A 512 28.23 1.67 -9.26
N THR A 513 27.31 1.95 -8.34
CA THR A 513 26.69 0.92 -7.50
C THR A 513 25.68 0.08 -8.28
N SER A 514 26.16 -0.74 -9.22
CA SER A 514 25.34 -1.72 -9.94
C SER A 514 24.70 -2.74 -8.97
N SER A 515 25.29 -2.91 -7.78
CA SER A 515 24.70 -3.60 -6.63
C SER A 515 23.38 -2.95 -6.16
N LEU A 516 23.30 -1.62 -6.10
CA LEU A 516 22.10 -0.86 -5.73
C LEU A 516 21.02 -1.00 -6.80
N CYS A 517 21.35 -0.89 -8.09
CA CYS A 517 20.43 -1.21 -9.19
C CYS A 517 19.85 -2.64 -9.08
N LYS A 518 20.72 -3.64 -8.80
CA LYS A 518 20.33 -5.05 -8.64
C LYS A 518 19.52 -5.30 -7.35
N GLN A 519 19.75 -4.53 -6.29
CA GLN A 519 18.97 -4.56 -5.04
C GLN A 519 17.61 -3.85 -5.14
N LEU A 520 17.48 -2.86 -6.03
CA LEU A 520 16.23 -2.11 -6.24
C LEU A 520 15.30 -2.77 -7.28
N HIS A 521 15.82 -3.61 -8.17
CA HIS A 521 15.07 -4.44 -9.13
C HIS A 521 13.85 -5.20 -8.52
N PRO A 522 13.92 -5.85 -7.34
CA PRO A 522 12.78 -6.51 -6.68
C PRO A 522 11.75 -5.54 -6.03
N LEU A 523 12.13 -4.27 -5.85
CA LEU A 523 11.30 -3.22 -5.26
C LEU A 523 10.57 -2.41 -6.35
N TRP A 524 11.23 -2.13 -7.47
CA TRP A 524 10.67 -1.38 -8.62
C TRP A 524 9.71 -2.22 -9.48
N SER A 525 9.84 -3.54 -9.46
CA SER A 525 8.92 -4.46 -10.14
C SER A 525 7.54 -4.60 -9.43
N LYS A 526 7.37 -4.02 -8.24
CA LYS A 526 6.07 -3.98 -7.54
C LYS A 526 5.23 -2.78 -8.00
N LEU A 527 4.15 -3.07 -8.72
CA LEU A 527 3.14 -2.11 -9.19
C LEU A 527 2.32 -1.53 -8.01
N VAL A 528 2.90 -0.58 -7.27
CA VAL A 528 2.26 0.06 -6.10
C VAL A 528 0.97 0.77 -6.49
N GLY A 529 0.97 1.54 -7.58
CA GLY A 529 -0.19 2.34 -8.03
C GLY A 529 -1.52 1.60 -8.12
N LEU A 530 -1.60 0.50 -8.89
CA LEU A 530 -2.87 -0.23 -9.06
C LEU A 530 -3.40 -0.87 -7.76
N SER A 531 -2.52 -1.18 -6.79
CA SER A 531 -2.94 -1.75 -5.50
C SER A 531 -3.70 -0.75 -4.63
N ARG A 532 -3.46 0.56 -4.79
CA ARG A 532 -4.24 1.62 -4.12
C ARG A 532 -5.58 1.88 -4.81
N PHE A 533 -5.68 1.67 -6.13
CA PHE A 533 -6.92 1.90 -6.89
C PHE A 533 -8.03 0.87 -6.57
N PHE A 534 -7.67 -0.33 -6.10
CA PHE A 534 -8.61 -1.36 -5.64
C PHE A 534 -8.26 -1.84 -4.23
N GLY A 535 -8.60 -1.00 -3.25
CA GLY A 535 -7.97 -1.01 -1.93
C GLY A 535 -8.03 -2.29 -1.08
N TYR A 536 -7.07 -2.33 -0.14
CA TYR A 536 -7.02 -3.20 1.05
C TYR A 536 -6.78 -4.70 0.81
N THR A 537 -5.62 -5.05 0.24
CA THR A 537 -5.01 -6.39 0.32
C THR A 537 -4.50 -6.71 1.74
N ASN A 538 -5.43 -6.80 2.69
CA ASN A 538 -5.13 -7.08 4.09
C ASN A 538 -4.69 -8.54 4.29
N TRP A 539 -3.40 -8.75 4.55
CA TRP A 539 -2.91 -9.99 5.14
C TRP A 539 -3.46 -10.20 6.55
N CYS A 540 -3.72 -11.45 6.91
CA CYS A 540 -4.28 -11.84 8.22
C CYS A 540 -3.64 -13.18 8.63
N PHE A 541 -2.63 -13.14 9.47
CA PHE A 541 -1.96 -14.33 10.03
C PHE A 541 -2.70 -14.80 11.28
N TRP A 542 -2.75 -16.12 11.53
CA TRP A 542 -3.47 -16.70 12.66
C TRP A 542 -2.50 -17.46 13.56
N CYS A 543 -2.34 -16.96 14.79
CA CYS A 543 -1.28 -17.33 15.71
C CYS A 543 -1.84 -17.83 17.04
N LEU A 544 -1.09 -18.62 17.80
CA LEU A 544 -1.44 -18.96 19.17
C LEU A 544 -1.05 -17.81 20.10
N GLY A 545 -2.07 -17.02 20.46
CA GLY A 545 -1.95 -15.96 21.44
C GLY A 545 -1.64 -16.53 22.81
N GLU A 546 -0.40 -16.34 23.22
CA GLU A 546 -0.05 -16.24 24.63
C GLU A 546 -0.64 -14.94 25.21
N PHE A 547 -0.89 -14.92 26.51
CA PHE A 547 -1.27 -13.71 27.23
C PHE A 547 -0.76 -13.75 28.66
N CYS A 548 0.54 -13.48 28.83
CA CYS A 548 1.08 -12.98 30.08
C CYS A 548 0.71 -11.51 30.26
N ASN A 549 -0.54 -11.24 30.61
CA ASN A 549 -0.85 -10.10 31.46
C ASN A 549 -1.37 -10.64 32.78
N VAL A 550 -0.42 -11.06 33.62
CA VAL A 550 -0.63 -11.12 35.06
C VAL A 550 -0.37 -9.71 35.55
N ASN A 551 -1.26 -9.13 36.36
CA ASN A 551 -1.05 -7.81 36.97
C ASN A 551 0.08 -7.80 38.03
N ASP A 552 0.83 -8.90 38.14
CA ASP A 552 1.86 -9.22 39.12
C ASP A 552 3.07 -9.92 38.45
N GLY A 553 3.23 -9.81 37.11
CA GLY A 553 4.23 -10.59 36.37
C GLY A 553 4.34 -10.24 34.88
N SER A 554 4.90 -9.06 34.61
CA SER A 554 5.35 -8.57 33.30
C SER A 554 6.48 -9.44 32.71
N PHE A 555 6.61 -9.45 31.38
CA PHE A 555 7.92 -9.47 30.74
C PHE A 555 8.34 -8.01 30.62
N GLU A 556 9.34 -7.59 31.39
CA GLU A 556 9.95 -6.28 31.22
C GLU A 556 11.08 -6.37 30.20
N VAL A 557 10.88 -5.69 29.08
CA VAL A 557 11.91 -5.43 28.10
C VAL A 557 12.50 -4.06 28.42
N GLU A 558 13.79 -4.00 28.69
CA GLU A 558 14.49 -2.73 28.82
C GLU A 558 14.83 -2.22 27.41
N GLN A 559 14.26 -1.07 27.05
CA GLN A 559 14.46 -0.41 25.77
C GLN A 559 15.35 0.81 25.94
N GLN A 560 16.29 0.99 25.00
CA GLN A 560 16.87 2.27 24.65
C GLN A 560 16.97 2.26 23.12
N TRP A 561 16.55 3.27 22.37
CA TRP A 561 16.35 4.67 22.74
C TRP A 561 14.92 5.11 22.41
N VAL A 562 14.27 5.84 23.31
CA VAL A 562 13.09 6.63 22.94
C VAL A 562 13.60 7.88 22.22
N ASP A 563 13.61 7.86 20.88
CA ASP A 563 14.10 8.95 20.03
C ASP A 563 13.04 10.06 19.81
N GLU A 564 12.26 10.26 20.88
CA GLU A 564 11.28 11.31 21.06
C GLU A 564 12.03 12.63 21.36
N LEU A 565 12.44 13.37 20.32
CA LEU A 565 12.83 14.78 20.49
C LEU A 565 11.70 15.52 21.25
N ASP A 566 12.08 16.26 22.29
CA ASP A 566 11.25 16.87 23.37
C ASP A 566 10.62 15.93 24.43
N GLY A 567 10.94 14.64 24.43
CA GLY A 567 10.52 13.71 25.48
C GLY A 567 11.30 13.87 26.80
N LYS A 568 10.63 13.88 27.96
CA LYS A 568 11.31 13.77 29.28
C LYS A 568 12.06 12.43 29.48
N LEU A 569 11.74 11.44 28.65
CA LEU A 569 12.36 10.11 28.58
C LEU A 569 13.33 9.96 27.38
N HIS A 570 13.53 11.02 26.59
CA HIS A 570 14.50 11.05 25.50
C HIS A 570 15.88 10.60 26.01
N LYS A 571 16.49 9.65 25.29
CA LYS A 571 17.80 9.04 25.60
C LYS A 571 17.87 8.23 26.91
N LYS A 572 16.75 8.00 27.61
CA LYS A 572 16.71 7.16 28.82
C LYS A 572 16.25 5.74 28.50
N GLU A 573 16.62 4.81 29.38
CA GLU A 573 16.08 3.46 29.36
C GLU A 573 14.66 3.44 29.92
N THR A 574 13.82 2.58 29.33
CA THR A 574 12.43 2.38 29.75
C THR A 574 12.07 0.90 29.75
N CYS A 575 11.53 0.40 30.86
CA CYS A 575 10.96 -0.94 30.94
C CYS A 575 9.56 -0.97 30.32
N GLU A 576 9.36 -1.73 29.26
CA GLU A 576 8.06 -1.93 28.64
C GLU A 576 7.55 -3.36 28.77
N ALA A 577 6.26 -3.49 29.08
CA ALA A 577 5.56 -4.77 29.06
C ALA A 577 5.32 -5.23 27.61
N VAL A 578 5.70 -6.47 27.30
CA VAL A 578 5.48 -7.08 25.97
C VAL A 578 4.59 -8.32 26.05
N THR A 579 3.87 -8.62 24.97
CA THR A 579 3.23 -9.93 24.76
C THR A 579 4.02 -10.74 23.74
N ILE A 580 4.42 -11.95 24.14
CA ILE A 580 4.91 -12.99 23.21
C ILE A 580 3.71 -13.73 22.62
N ILE A 581 3.76 -14.06 21.34
CA ILE A 581 2.74 -14.81 20.59
C ILE A 581 3.45 -15.87 19.77
N GLU A 582 3.06 -17.14 19.89
CA GLU A 582 3.65 -18.25 19.12
C GLU A 582 2.97 -18.34 17.74
N THR A 583 3.78 -18.32 16.68
CA THR A 583 3.38 -18.08 15.29
C THR A 583 3.83 -19.20 14.33
N PRO A 584 3.48 -20.48 14.57
CA PRO A 584 3.91 -21.58 13.72
C PRO A 584 3.56 -21.35 12.23
N PRO A 585 4.42 -21.79 11.30
CA PRO A 585 4.27 -21.50 9.88
C PRO A 585 2.96 -22.08 9.31
N MET A 586 2.24 -21.27 8.54
CA MET A 586 0.93 -21.65 8.01
C MET A 586 1.03 -22.37 6.67
N VAL A 587 0.47 -23.58 6.55
CA VAL A 587 0.35 -24.28 5.26
C VAL A 587 -0.80 -23.70 4.44
N VAL A 588 -0.55 -23.40 3.17
CA VAL A 588 -1.60 -22.99 2.22
C VAL A 588 -2.28 -24.21 1.60
N VAL A 589 -3.60 -24.29 1.75
CA VAL A 589 -4.40 -25.50 1.46
C VAL A 589 -5.52 -25.29 0.43
N GLY A 590 -5.64 -24.08 -0.13
CA GLY A 590 -6.64 -23.77 -1.16
C GLY A 590 -6.86 -22.28 -1.38
N VAL A 591 -7.78 -21.95 -2.28
CA VAL A 591 -8.11 -20.58 -2.69
C VAL A 591 -9.62 -20.43 -2.96
N VAL A 592 -10.20 -19.33 -2.46
CA VAL A 592 -11.61 -18.95 -2.65
C VAL A 592 -11.69 -17.66 -3.46
N ALA A 593 -12.36 -17.71 -4.61
CA ALA A 593 -12.69 -16.52 -5.39
C ALA A 593 -14.00 -15.88 -4.91
N TYR A 594 -14.08 -14.56 -4.93
CA TYR A 594 -15.28 -13.77 -4.68
C TYR A 594 -15.52 -12.78 -5.81
N VAL A 595 -16.78 -12.67 -6.23
CA VAL A 595 -17.26 -11.60 -7.12
C VAL A 595 -17.97 -10.53 -6.29
N LYS A 596 -17.72 -9.24 -6.59
CA LYS A 596 -18.43 -8.11 -5.98
C LYS A 596 -19.85 -8.04 -6.54
N THR A 597 -20.85 -8.12 -5.68
CA THR A 597 -22.28 -7.97 -6.02
C THR A 597 -22.87 -6.79 -5.23
N PRO A 598 -24.05 -6.26 -5.60
CA PRO A 598 -24.72 -5.22 -4.81
C PRO A 598 -25.03 -5.64 -3.36
N ARG A 599 -25.15 -6.94 -3.08
CA ARG A 599 -25.33 -7.49 -1.72
C ARG A 599 -24.01 -7.79 -0.99
N GLY A 600 -22.87 -7.33 -1.53
CA GLY A 600 -21.53 -7.61 -1.02
C GLY A 600 -20.78 -8.71 -1.80
N LEU A 601 -19.74 -9.27 -1.20
CA LEU A 601 -18.88 -10.29 -1.83
C LEU A 601 -19.54 -11.67 -1.83
N ARG A 602 -19.90 -12.20 -3.01
CA ARG A 602 -20.39 -13.57 -3.19
C ARG A 602 -19.23 -14.49 -3.59
N SER A 603 -19.08 -15.64 -2.94
CA SER A 603 -18.11 -16.66 -3.37
C SER A 603 -18.47 -17.22 -4.74
N LEU A 604 -17.49 -17.31 -5.64
CA LEU A 604 -17.65 -17.81 -7.01
C LEU A 604 -17.43 -19.33 -7.06
N ASN A 605 -16.26 -19.78 -6.61
CA ASN A 605 -15.84 -21.17 -6.49
C ASN A 605 -14.68 -21.30 -5.47
N THR A 606 -14.22 -22.51 -5.22
CA THR A 606 -13.10 -22.79 -4.31
C THR A 606 -12.32 -23.99 -4.83
N VAL A 607 -11.01 -23.81 -5.03
CA VAL A 607 -10.07 -24.87 -5.40
C VAL A 607 -9.21 -25.17 -4.17
N TRP A 608 -9.06 -26.44 -3.83
CA TRP A 608 -8.23 -26.91 -2.72
C TRP A 608 -6.92 -27.49 -3.24
N ALA A 609 -5.94 -27.65 -2.37
CA ALA A 609 -4.72 -28.41 -2.65
C ALA A 609 -5.00 -29.89 -2.96
N GLN A 610 -4.04 -30.57 -3.59
CA GLN A 610 -4.13 -31.98 -4.00
C GLN A 610 -3.99 -32.90 -2.79
N HIS A 611 -3.00 -32.63 -1.94
CA HIS A 611 -2.75 -33.33 -0.69
C HIS A 611 -3.13 -32.44 0.50
N LEU A 612 -3.94 -32.97 1.41
CA LEU A 612 -4.41 -32.27 2.61
C LEU A 612 -4.06 -33.10 3.85
N SER A 613 -3.36 -32.47 4.81
CA SER A 613 -2.91 -33.12 6.04
C SER A 613 -4.07 -33.68 6.88
N GLU A 614 -3.77 -34.62 7.78
CA GLU A 614 -4.80 -35.13 8.70
C GLU A 614 -5.38 -34.00 9.56
N GLU A 615 -4.61 -32.96 9.90
CA GLU A 615 -5.03 -31.83 10.73
C GLU A 615 -6.08 -30.95 10.03
N VAL A 616 -5.87 -30.66 8.75
CA VAL A 616 -6.86 -30.02 7.88
C VAL A 616 -8.13 -30.87 7.82
N ARG A 617 -7.98 -32.18 7.60
CA ARG A 617 -9.12 -33.10 7.47
C ARG A 617 -9.88 -33.30 8.79
N ARG A 618 -9.21 -33.29 9.94
CA ARG A 618 -9.81 -33.32 11.29
C ARG A 618 -10.83 -32.20 11.49
N ARG A 619 -10.56 -31.00 10.95
CA ARG A 619 -11.44 -29.83 11.10
C ARG A 619 -12.83 -29.98 10.45
N PHE A 620 -13.02 -30.96 9.58
CA PHE A 620 -14.32 -31.27 8.96
C PHE A 620 -15.18 -32.25 9.77
N TYR A 621 -14.71 -32.74 10.92
CA TYR A 621 -15.41 -33.73 11.74
C TYR A 621 -15.57 -33.26 13.20
N LYS A 622 -16.82 -33.30 13.71
CA LYS A 622 -17.09 -33.11 15.16
C LYS A 622 -16.57 -34.27 16.02
N SER A 623 -16.40 -35.46 15.45
CA SER A 623 -15.79 -36.62 16.10
C SER A 623 -14.92 -37.36 15.08
N TRP A 624 -13.62 -37.06 15.07
CA TRP A 624 -12.67 -37.61 14.09
C TRP A 624 -12.53 -39.13 14.20
N CYS A 625 -12.26 -39.63 15.42
CA CYS A 625 -11.92 -41.03 15.67
C CYS A 625 -13.08 -42.00 15.41
N LYS A 626 -14.34 -41.54 15.56
CA LYS A 626 -15.55 -42.33 15.24
C LYS A 626 -15.97 -42.23 13.76
N SER A 627 -15.23 -41.47 12.94
CA SER A 627 -15.57 -41.23 11.53
C SER A 627 -14.81 -42.16 10.58
N LYS A 628 -15.38 -42.40 9.39
CA LYS A 628 -14.70 -43.10 8.29
C LYS A 628 -13.63 -42.23 7.58
N LYS A 629 -13.27 -41.05 8.11
CA LYS A 629 -12.21 -40.11 7.62
C LYS A 629 -12.23 -39.71 6.13
N LYS A 630 -13.33 -39.97 5.40
CA LYS A 630 -13.42 -39.84 3.92
C LYS A 630 -13.37 -38.42 3.32
N ALA A 631 -13.23 -37.35 4.12
CA ALA A 631 -13.13 -35.99 3.60
C ALA A 631 -11.98 -35.85 2.57
N PHE A 632 -12.26 -35.15 1.48
CA PHE A 632 -11.39 -34.91 0.31
C PHE A 632 -10.86 -36.14 -0.45
N THR A 633 -11.16 -37.37 -0.03
CA THR A 633 -10.70 -38.60 -0.71
C THR A 633 -11.14 -38.69 -2.18
N LYS A 634 -12.36 -38.26 -2.53
CA LYS A 634 -12.81 -38.14 -3.94
C LYS A 634 -12.24 -36.92 -4.69
N TYR A 635 -11.78 -35.90 -3.96
CA TYR A 635 -11.29 -34.65 -4.55
C TYR A 635 -9.81 -34.78 -4.94
N SER A 636 -8.99 -35.35 -4.06
CA SER A 636 -7.58 -35.67 -4.34
C SER A 636 -7.44 -36.54 -5.59
N LYS A 637 -8.29 -37.56 -5.74
CA LYS A 637 -8.38 -38.40 -6.97
C LYS A 637 -8.69 -37.65 -8.27
N LYS A 638 -9.24 -36.42 -8.24
CA LYS A 638 -9.39 -35.62 -9.48
C LYS A 638 -8.04 -35.13 -10.02
N TYR A 639 -7.03 -34.96 -9.17
CA TYR A 639 -5.68 -34.57 -9.59
C TYR A 639 -4.90 -35.75 -10.18
N GLU A 640 -5.29 -36.99 -9.86
CA GLU A 640 -4.73 -38.21 -10.48
C GLU A 640 -5.19 -38.33 -11.96
N SER A 641 -6.40 -37.88 -12.29
CA SER A 641 -7.00 -37.93 -13.63
C SER A 641 -6.75 -36.68 -14.47
N GLU A 642 -6.34 -36.83 -15.74
CA GLU A 642 -6.17 -35.70 -16.68
C GLU A 642 -7.45 -34.88 -16.91
N GLU A 643 -8.62 -35.52 -16.92
CA GLU A 643 -9.92 -34.83 -17.02
C GLU A 643 -10.18 -33.94 -15.80
N GLY A 644 -9.88 -34.44 -14.60
CA GLY A 644 -10.01 -33.68 -13.36
C GLY A 644 -9.02 -32.53 -13.27
N LYS A 645 -7.75 -32.71 -13.71
CA LYS A 645 -6.78 -31.62 -13.85
C LYS A 645 -7.32 -30.50 -14.75
N LYS A 646 -7.93 -30.84 -15.89
CA LYS A 646 -8.59 -29.88 -16.80
C LYS A 646 -9.77 -29.17 -16.13
N GLU A 647 -10.62 -29.87 -15.37
CA GLU A 647 -11.70 -29.24 -14.58
C GLU A 647 -11.15 -28.21 -13.59
N ILE A 648 -10.07 -28.53 -12.89
CA ILE A 648 -9.42 -27.65 -11.91
C ILE A 648 -8.81 -26.43 -12.60
N GLN A 649 -8.14 -26.61 -13.74
CA GLN A 649 -7.57 -25.53 -14.54
C GLN A 649 -8.65 -24.55 -15.04
N VAL A 650 -9.75 -25.07 -15.60
CA VAL A 650 -10.92 -24.27 -16.00
C VAL A 650 -11.52 -23.53 -14.80
N GLN A 651 -11.51 -24.13 -13.60
CA GLN A 651 -11.93 -23.43 -12.39
C GLN A 651 -10.98 -22.29 -11.96
N LEU A 652 -9.66 -22.44 -12.14
CA LEU A 652 -8.68 -21.38 -11.87
C LEU A 652 -8.79 -20.23 -12.89
N GLU A 653 -8.95 -20.53 -14.18
CA GLU A 653 -9.20 -19.53 -15.24
C GLU A 653 -10.52 -18.77 -14.98
N LYS A 654 -11.55 -19.47 -14.53
CA LYS A 654 -12.80 -18.84 -14.08
C LYS A 654 -12.61 -17.93 -12.87
N MET A 655 -11.64 -18.21 -11.98
CA MET A 655 -11.23 -17.23 -10.95
C MET A 655 -10.55 -16.02 -11.58
N LYS A 656 -9.57 -16.21 -12.48
CA LYS A 656 -8.86 -15.10 -13.15
C LYS A 656 -9.82 -14.14 -13.86
N LYS A 657 -10.83 -14.68 -14.54
CA LYS A 657 -11.78 -13.93 -15.37
C LYS A 657 -12.90 -13.20 -14.58
N TYR A 658 -13.29 -13.70 -13.40
CA TYR A 658 -14.49 -13.20 -12.69
C TYR A 658 -14.30 -12.86 -11.20
N ALA A 659 -13.14 -13.13 -10.59
CA ALA A 659 -12.92 -12.81 -9.19
C ALA A 659 -12.54 -11.33 -9.00
N SER A 660 -13.31 -10.61 -8.19
CA SER A 660 -12.98 -9.25 -7.74
C SER A 660 -12.07 -9.26 -6.50
N VAL A 661 -12.16 -10.32 -5.67
CA VAL A 661 -11.30 -10.54 -4.49
C VAL A 661 -11.03 -12.03 -4.37
N ILE A 662 -9.75 -12.38 -4.21
CA ILE A 662 -9.30 -13.76 -4.00
C ILE A 662 -8.82 -13.91 -2.55
N ARG A 663 -9.06 -15.07 -1.94
CA ARG A 663 -8.71 -15.37 -0.55
C ARG A 663 -8.09 -16.75 -0.42
N VAL A 664 -6.81 -16.81 -0.07
CA VAL A 664 -6.13 -18.07 0.26
C VAL A 664 -6.70 -18.65 1.56
N LEU A 665 -6.89 -19.97 1.57
CA LEU A 665 -7.19 -20.78 2.75
C LEU A 665 -5.87 -21.28 3.31
N ALA A 666 -5.56 -20.86 4.54
CA ALA A 666 -4.36 -21.27 5.26
C ALA A 666 -4.73 -22.04 6.53
N HIS A 667 -3.84 -22.95 6.94
CA HIS A 667 -4.03 -23.83 8.09
C HIS A 667 -2.78 -23.87 8.98
N THR A 668 -2.90 -23.29 10.16
CA THR A 668 -2.44 -23.88 11.44
C THR A 668 -3.63 -24.49 12.15
N GLN A 669 -4.74 -23.74 12.29
CA GLN A 669 -6.12 -24.18 12.01
C GLN A 669 -7.03 -22.98 11.68
N ILE A 670 -8.10 -23.14 10.90
CA ILE A 670 -8.18 -22.61 9.52
C ILE A 670 -8.64 -21.14 9.56
N ARG A 671 -8.10 -20.27 8.67
CA ARG A 671 -8.86 -19.10 8.15
C ARG A 671 -8.32 -18.53 6.83
N ARG A 672 -8.92 -17.41 6.38
CA ARG A 672 -8.80 -16.83 5.03
C ARG A 672 -7.91 -15.58 5.03
N MET A 673 -6.81 -15.60 4.28
CA MET A 673 -6.07 -14.40 3.84
C MET A 673 -6.90 -13.59 2.82
N LYS A 674 -6.46 -12.40 2.40
CA LYS A 674 -7.16 -11.59 1.38
C LYS A 674 -6.21 -10.94 0.37
N GLY A 675 -6.58 -10.93 -0.91
CA GLY A 675 -6.05 -10.00 -1.90
C GLY A 675 -4.83 -10.48 -2.68
N LEU A 676 -4.81 -11.74 -3.13
CA LEU A 676 -3.71 -12.32 -3.92
C LEU A 676 -4.13 -12.61 -5.37
N LYS A 677 -3.21 -12.50 -6.33
CA LYS A 677 -3.43 -12.97 -7.72
C LYS A 677 -3.60 -14.50 -7.73
N VAL A 678 -4.37 -15.06 -8.67
CA VAL A 678 -4.67 -16.52 -8.71
C VAL A 678 -3.38 -17.34 -8.79
N ASP A 679 -2.48 -16.99 -9.72
CA ASP A 679 -1.24 -17.75 -9.96
C ASP A 679 -0.28 -17.71 -8.76
N PHE A 680 -0.18 -16.55 -8.12
CA PHE A 680 0.56 -16.40 -6.87
C PHE A 680 -0.09 -17.23 -5.75
N ALA A 681 -1.41 -17.16 -5.59
CA ALA A 681 -2.14 -17.96 -4.60
C ALA A 681 -2.00 -19.47 -4.82
N TYR A 682 -1.83 -19.91 -6.08
CA TYR A 682 -1.65 -21.31 -6.46
C TYR A 682 -0.21 -21.78 -6.27
N SER A 683 0.81 -20.96 -6.54
CA SER A 683 2.22 -21.34 -6.40
C SER A 683 2.68 -21.58 -4.95
N PHE A 684 1.88 -21.14 -3.96
CA PHE A 684 2.07 -21.47 -2.54
C PHE A 684 1.31 -22.71 -2.06
N PHE A 685 0.52 -23.40 -2.90
CA PHE A 685 -0.18 -24.61 -2.48
C PHE A 685 0.76 -25.64 -1.86
N GLU A 686 0.35 -26.19 -0.72
CA GLU A 686 1.05 -27.21 0.08
C GLU A 686 2.37 -26.74 0.71
N LYS A 687 2.78 -25.49 0.46
CA LYS A 687 3.95 -24.86 1.08
C LYS A 687 3.58 -24.21 2.42
N GLN A 688 4.56 -24.20 3.31
CA GLN A 688 4.54 -23.43 4.54
C GLN A 688 4.89 -21.96 4.26
N ILE A 689 4.18 -21.04 4.90
CA ILE A 689 4.50 -19.62 4.93
C ILE A 689 4.89 -19.27 6.39
N PRO A 690 6.17 -18.95 6.66
CA PRO A 690 6.62 -18.46 7.97
C PRO A 690 6.14 -17.03 8.25
N ILE A 691 6.34 -16.57 9.49
CA ILE A 691 5.80 -15.28 9.97
C ILE A 691 6.57 -14.06 9.43
N ASP A 692 7.88 -14.19 9.25
CA ASP A 692 8.81 -13.20 8.69
C ASP A 692 8.49 -12.83 7.22
N ALA A 693 7.88 -13.74 6.48
CA ALA A 693 7.40 -13.51 5.12
C ALA A 693 6.11 -12.65 5.04
N VAL A 694 5.50 -12.28 6.18
CA VAL A 694 4.24 -11.50 6.23
C VAL A 694 4.31 -10.25 7.11
N PHE A 695 5.12 -10.25 8.18
CA PHE A 695 5.33 -9.07 9.02
C PHE A 695 6.81 -8.79 9.26
N GLN A 696 7.15 -7.51 9.42
CA GLN A 696 8.52 -7.06 9.69
C GLN A 696 8.70 -6.59 11.14
N LYS A 697 9.96 -6.53 11.59
CA LYS A 697 10.35 -5.79 12.82
C LYS A 697 9.87 -4.34 12.70
N ASP A 698 9.49 -3.73 13.82
CA ASP A 698 8.99 -2.35 13.94
C ASP A 698 7.64 -2.05 13.24
N GLU A 699 7.06 -3.01 12.52
CA GLU A 699 5.75 -2.83 11.88
C GLU A 699 4.62 -2.67 12.91
N MET A 700 3.66 -1.78 12.60
CA MET A 700 2.42 -1.60 13.34
C MET A 700 1.31 -2.51 12.82
N ILE A 701 0.82 -3.38 13.70
CA ILE A 701 -0.22 -4.37 13.41
C ILE A 701 -1.48 -4.19 14.27
N ASP A 702 -2.61 -4.65 13.75
CA ASP A 702 -3.89 -4.71 14.44
C ASP A 702 -4.18 -6.16 14.88
N VAL A 703 -4.45 -6.34 16.18
CA VAL A 703 -4.67 -7.64 16.81
C VAL A 703 -6.17 -7.89 16.96
N ILE A 704 -6.67 -8.95 16.33
CA ILE A 704 -8.10 -9.30 16.31
C ILE A 704 -8.29 -10.62 17.05
N GLY A 705 -9.16 -10.64 18.06
CA GLY A 705 -9.35 -11.80 18.92
C GLY A 705 -10.63 -11.74 19.74
N VAL A 706 -10.67 -12.57 20.79
CA VAL A 706 -11.82 -12.68 21.70
C VAL A 706 -11.31 -12.58 23.13
N THR A 707 -11.82 -11.64 23.91
CA THR A 707 -11.32 -11.34 25.26
C THR A 707 -11.50 -12.51 26.25
N LYS A 708 -10.69 -12.56 27.32
CA LYS A 708 -10.89 -13.52 28.43
C LYS A 708 -12.34 -13.43 28.93
N GLY A 709 -12.99 -14.58 29.09
CA GLY A 709 -14.37 -14.64 29.61
C GLY A 709 -14.38 -14.34 31.12
N LYS A 710 -15.32 -13.50 31.56
CA LYS A 710 -15.61 -13.26 33.00
C LYS A 710 -16.96 -13.84 33.43
N GLY A 711 -17.82 -14.20 32.47
CA GLY A 711 -19.15 -14.77 32.73
C GLY A 711 -20.19 -13.68 32.94
N TYR A 712 -21.20 -13.96 33.77
CA TYR A 712 -22.24 -12.99 34.12
C TYR A 712 -21.73 -12.03 35.20
N GLU A 713 -21.67 -10.74 34.88
CA GLU A 713 -21.09 -9.69 35.73
C GLU A 713 -22.10 -8.61 36.09
N GLY A 714 -21.91 -8.00 37.26
CA GLY A 714 -22.72 -6.90 37.76
C GLY A 714 -22.51 -5.60 36.97
N VAL A 715 -23.40 -4.61 37.15
CA VAL A 715 -23.31 -3.34 36.42
C VAL A 715 -21.98 -2.61 36.65
N VAL A 716 -21.44 -2.66 37.87
CA VAL A 716 -20.18 -2.01 38.28
C VAL A 716 -18.99 -2.57 37.49
N THR A 717 -18.86 -3.90 37.44
CA THR A 717 -17.75 -4.62 36.78
C THR A 717 -17.91 -4.74 35.26
N ARG A 718 -19.14 -4.60 34.75
CA ARG A 718 -19.47 -4.66 33.32
C ARG A 718 -19.43 -3.30 32.61
N TRP A 719 -19.80 -2.22 33.30
CA TRP A 719 -19.95 -0.87 32.71
C TRP A 719 -19.19 0.23 33.45
N GLY A 720 -18.48 -0.07 34.55
CA GLY A 720 -17.72 0.93 35.31
C GLY A 720 -18.56 1.88 36.18
N VAL A 721 -19.86 1.64 36.34
CA VAL A 721 -20.75 2.55 37.09
C VAL A 721 -20.39 2.62 38.58
N THR A 722 -20.46 3.82 39.15
CA THR A 722 -20.19 4.11 40.56
C THR A 722 -21.04 3.25 41.50
N ARG A 723 -20.45 2.75 42.58
CA ARG A 723 -21.16 2.04 43.65
C ARG A 723 -22.04 3.02 44.45
N LEU A 724 -23.24 2.60 44.82
CA LEU A 724 -24.13 3.42 45.64
C LEU A 724 -23.61 3.53 47.10
N PRO A 725 -23.91 4.63 47.83
CA PRO A 725 -23.42 4.86 49.19
C PRO A 725 -23.75 3.73 50.16
N ARG A 726 -22.88 3.49 51.15
CA ARG A 726 -22.97 2.33 52.09
C ARG A 726 -24.34 2.14 52.76
N LYS A 727 -25.08 3.23 53.03
CA LYS A 727 -26.42 3.20 53.66
C LYS A 727 -27.57 2.84 52.69
N THR A 728 -27.30 2.51 51.42
CA THR A 728 -28.34 2.23 50.42
C THR A 728 -29.01 0.87 50.63
N HIS A 729 -30.32 0.87 50.85
CA HIS A 729 -31.12 -0.34 51.04
C HIS A 729 -31.24 -1.19 49.75
N ARG A 730 -31.36 -2.52 49.91
CA ARG A 730 -31.44 -3.53 48.84
C ARG A 730 -30.26 -3.46 47.84
N GLY A 731 -29.03 -3.36 48.35
CA GLY A 731 -27.78 -3.61 47.60
C GLY A 731 -27.07 -2.38 47.00
N LEU A 732 -25.74 -2.44 46.96
CA LEU A 732 -24.84 -1.30 46.61
C LEU A 732 -24.32 -1.32 45.16
N ARG A 733 -24.28 -2.49 44.50
CA ARG A 733 -23.68 -2.69 43.16
C ARG A 733 -24.76 -2.67 42.06
N LYS A 734 -25.63 -1.65 42.08
CA LYS A 734 -26.76 -1.47 41.15
C LYS A 734 -26.81 -0.03 40.63
N VAL A 735 -27.43 0.19 39.48
CA VAL A 735 -27.86 1.53 39.05
C VAL A 735 -29.12 1.90 39.84
N ALA A 736 -29.24 3.14 40.31
CA ALA A 736 -30.37 3.58 41.14
C ALA A 736 -31.65 3.82 40.32
N CYS A 737 -31.55 4.61 39.23
CA CYS A 737 -32.65 4.90 38.31
C CYS A 737 -32.34 4.31 36.94
N ILE A 738 -33.30 3.59 36.34
CA ILE A 738 -33.13 2.86 35.07
C ILE A 738 -33.87 3.52 33.88
N GLY A 739 -34.39 4.73 34.07
CA GLY A 739 -35.14 5.49 33.06
C GLY A 739 -36.10 6.47 33.73
N ALA A 740 -36.48 7.53 33.00
CA ALA A 740 -37.60 8.37 33.38
C ALA A 740 -38.94 7.63 33.18
N TRP A 741 -40.04 8.17 33.72
CA TRP A 741 -41.40 7.62 33.54
C TRP A 741 -41.76 7.54 32.05
N HIS A 742 -41.47 8.60 31.30
CA HIS A 742 -41.66 8.67 29.85
C HIS A 742 -40.28 8.82 29.16
N PRO A 743 -39.97 8.02 28.12
CA PRO A 743 -40.78 6.94 27.56
C PRO A 743 -40.88 5.73 28.51
N ALA A 744 -42.04 5.06 28.55
CA ALA A 744 -42.35 3.94 29.45
C ALA A 744 -41.65 2.62 29.06
N ARG A 745 -40.32 2.66 28.84
CA ARG A 745 -39.46 1.53 28.49
C ARG A 745 -38.04 1.80 28.98
N VAL A 746 -37.34 0.77 29.48
CA VAL A 746 -35.91 0.89 29.79
C VAL A 746 -35.14 1.03 28.49
N SER A 747 -34.32 2.09 28.37
CA SER A 747 -33.47 2.28 27.17
C SER A 747 -32.35 1.23 27.12
N TYR A 748 -31.99 0.82 25.90
CA TYR A 748 -30.84 -0.07 25.65
C TYR A 748 -29.49 0.56 26.07
N THR A 749 -29.44 1.89 26.21
CA THR A 749 -28.27 2.64 26.70
C THR A 749 -28.05 2.54 28.21
N VAL A 750 -29.02 2.02 28.97
CA VAL A 750 -28.92 1.91 30.44
C VAL A 750 -28.01 0.75 30.82
N ALA A 751 -27.03 1.00 31.68
CA ALA A 751 -26.12 -0.03 32.18
C ALA A 751 -26.88 -1.14 32.94
N ARG A 752 -26.89 -2.36 32.38
CA ARG A 752 -27.50 -3.57 32.99
C ARG A 752 -26.49 -4.70 33.13
N ALA A 753 -26.63 -5.51 34.18
CA ALA A 753 -25.81 -6.71 34.41
C ALA A 753 -25.94 -7.72 33.24
N GLY A 754 -24.99 -8.64 33.11
CA GLY A 754 -24.96 -9.61 32.03
C GLY A 754 -23.55 -10.06 31.64
N GLN A 755 -23.44 -10.75 30.50
CA GLN A 755 -22.17 -11.26 29.99
C GLN A 755 -21.08 -10.18 29.89
N ASN A 756 -19.90 -10.50 30.41
CA ASN A 756 -18.69 -9.68 30.31
C ASN A 756 -17.49 -10.57 29.94
N GLY A 757 -16.60 -10.03 29.12
CA GLY A 757 -15.56 -10.83 28.47
C GLY A 757 -16.12 -11.85 27.47
N TYR A 758 -15.24 -12.60 26.80
CA TYR A 758 -15.59 -13.43 25.64
C TYR A 758 -16.21 -12.61 24.49
N HIS A 759 -15.82 -11.34 24.37
CA HIS A 759 -16.28 -10.43 23.32
C HIS A 759 -15.24 -10.37 22.20
N HIS A 760 -15.68 -10.38 20.94
CA HIS A 760 -14.80 -10.11 19.81
C HIS A 760 -14.29 -8.66 19.87
N ARG A 761 -12.98 -8.46 19.70
CA ARG A 761 -12.31 -7.15 19.75
C ARG A 761 -11.18 -7.07 18.73
N THR A 762 -10.88 -5.83 18.35
CA THR A 762 -9.69 -5.45 17.59
C THR A 762 -8.97 -4.39 18.42
N GLU A 763 -7.72 -4.63 18.78
CA GLU A 763 -6.81 -3.61 19.30
C GLU A 763 -5.88 -3.19 18.16
N MET A 764 -5.79 -1.89 17.90
CA MET A 764 -5.08 -1.35 16.72
C MET A 764 -3.71 -0.80 17.11
N ASN A 765 -2.83 -0.66 16.13
CA ASN A 765 -1.50 -0.02 16.27
C ASN A 765 -0.66 -0.63 17.42
N LYS A 766 -0.45 -1.94 17.39
CA LYS A 766 0.52 -2.67 18.23
C LYS A 766 1.82 -2.82 17.45
N LYS A 767 2.93 -2.32 17.99
CA LYS A 767 4.25 -2.35 17.35
C LYS A 767 4.92 -3.71 17.57
N ILE A 768 5.53 -4.29 16.53
CA ILE A 768 6.36 -5.51 16.62
C ILE A 768 7.77 -5.12 17.07
N TYR A 769 8.30 -5.79 18.08
CA TYR A 769 9.62 -5.50 18.66
C TYR A 769 10.68 -6.54 18.26
N LYS A 770 10.29 -7.81 18.20
CA LYS A 770 11.11 -8.90 17.70
C LYS A 770 10.24 -9.91 16.96
N VAL A 771 10.78 -10.45 15.87
CA VAL A 771 10.33 -11.70 15.26
C VAL A 771 11.45 -12.69 15.54
N GLY A 772 11.15 -13.79 16.25
CA GLY A 772 12.12 -14.84 16.55
C GLY A 772 11.77 -16.12 15.82
N LYS A 773 12.77 -16.79 15.23
CA LYS A 773 12.57 -17.89 14.28
C LYS A 773 13.15 -19.19 14.81
N ALA A 774 12.36 -20.27 14.82
CA ALA A 774 12.78 -21.52 15.46
C ALA A 774 14.03 -22.13 14.82
N GLY A 775 15.05 -22.43 15.62
CA GLY A 775 16.33 -22.98 15.17
C GLY A 775 17.34 -21.97 14.63
N ASP A 776 17.06 -20.67 14.76
CA ASP A 776 17.94 -19.55 14.42
C ASP A 776 18.30 -18.74 15.68
N GLU A 777 19.40 -17.98 15.68
CA GLU A 777 19.84 -17.16 16.82
C GLU A 777 18.79 -16.11 17.20
N SER A 778 17.97 -15.67 16.24
CA SER A 778 16.83 -14.77 16.48
C SER A 778 15.78 -15.33 17.45
N HIS A 779 15.71 -16.65 17.67
CA HIS A 779 14.80 -17.26 18.66
C HIS A 779 15.17 -16.87 20.09
N GLY A 780 16.46 -16.77 20.41
CA GLY A 780 16.94 -16.48 21.76
C GLY A 780 16.48 -15.11 22.29
N ALA A 781 16.51 -14.95 23.60
CA ALA A 781 16.32 -13.68 24.29
C ALA A 781 17.66 -12.92 24.50
N ILE A 782 18.69 -13.31 23.76
CA ILE A 782 19.99 -12.62 23.62
C ILE A 782 19.79 -11.29 22.87
N THR A 783 20.61 -10.28 23.19
CA THR A 783 20.68 -8.98 22.50
C THR A 783 22.15 -8.55 22.28
N GLU A 784 22.36 -7.41 21.61
CA GLU A 784 23.69 -6.79 21.47
C GLU A 784 24.32 -6.40 22.83
N PHE A 785 23.48 -6.07 23.82
CA PHE A 785 23.85 -5.54 25.13
C PHE A 785 23.87 -6.61 26.22
N ASP A 786 22.93 -7.55 26.19
CA ASP A 786 22.87 -8.73 27.06
C ASP A 786 23.26 -9.98 26.26
N ARG A 787 24.53 -10.37 26.42
CA ARG A 787 25.13 -11.57 25.82
C ARG A 787 24.87 -12.86 26.63
N THR A 788 23.97 -12.83 27.61
CA THR A 788 23.61 -14.02 28.38
C THR A 788 22.81 -14.99 27.51
N GLU A 789 23.38 -16.16 27.20
CA GLU A 789 22.68 -17.22 26.47
C GLU A 789 21.41 -17.66 27.22
N LYS A 790 20.24 -17.31 26.65
CA LYS A 790 18.92 -17.60 27.23
C LYS A 790 17.84 -17.65 26.14
N ASP A 791 16.90 -18.58 26.31
CA ASP A 791 15.72 -18.72 25.45
C ASP A 791 14.64 -17.68 25.80
N ILE A 792 13.70 -17.42 24.89
CA ILE A 792 12.51 -16.59 25.17
C ILE A 792 11.57 -17.22 26.21
N THR A 793 11.63 -18.55 26.40
CA THR A 793 10.86 -19.23 27.46
C THR A 793 11.44 -18.89 28.84
N PRO A 794 10.62 -18.37 29.78
CA PRO A 794 11.11 -17.99 31.09
C PRO A 794 11.40 -19.22 31.96
N MET A 795 12.20 -19.05 33.00
CA MET A 795 12.51 -20.15 33.93
C MET A 795 11.25 -20.86 34.46
N GLY A 796 11.13 -22.16 34.21
CA GLY A 796 9.95 -22.96 34.60
C GLY A 796 8.79 -22.94 33.59
N GLY A 797 8.93 -22.24 32.47
CA GLY A 797 7.93 -22.12 31.42
C GLY A 797 6.88 -21.04 31.70
N PHE A 798 6.16 -20.66 30.64
CA PHE A 798 5.06 -19.71 30.73
C PHE A 798 3.87 -20.30 31.52
N PRO A 799 3.41 -19.67 32.62
CA PRO A 799 2.40 -20.25 33.51
C PRO A 799 1.11 -20.63 32.79
N HIS A 800 0.66 -21.88 32.97
CA HIS A 800 -0.46 -22.53 32.28
C HIS A 800 -0.36 -22.63 30.74
N TYR A 801 0.73 -22.15 30.12
CA TYR A 801 1.01 -22.34 28.69
C TYR A 801 1.95 -23.54 28.48
N GLY A 802 3.24 -23.38 28.77
CA GLY A 802 4.28 -24.36 28.45
C GLY A 802 5.60 -23.68 28.07
N ILE A 803 6.29 -24.27 27.10
CA ILE A 803 7.54 -23.79 26.49
C ILE A 803 7.20 -23.28 25.09
N VAL A 804 7.78 -22.16 24.65
CA VAL A 804 7.68 -21.70 23.24
C VAL A 804 8.72 -22.45 22.42
N LYS A 805 8.33 -22.98 21.26
CA LYS A 805 9.17 -23.83 20.41
C LYS A 805 9.16 -23.43 18.95
N ASP A 806 8.02 -22.96 18.46
CA ASP A 806 7.88 -22.47 17.09
C ASP A 806 8.37 -21.01 17.00
N ASP A 807 8.31 -20.43 15.79
CA ASP A 807 8.49 -18.99 15.57
C ASP A 807 7.60 -18.17 16.52
N TYR A 808 8.01 -16.94 16.87
CA TYR A 808 7.19 -16.03 17.68
C TYR A 808 7.29 -14.56 17.26
N ILE A 809 6.26 -13.80 17.64
CA ILE A 809 6.26 -12.34 17.63
C ILE A 809 6.24 -11.82 19.07
N MET A 810 7.13 -10.87 19.36
CA MET A 810 7.09 -9.99 20.52
C MET A 810 6.44 -8.67 20.11
N MET A 811 5.38 -8.26 20.82
CA MET A 811 4.65 -7.00 20.54
C MET A 811 4.50 -6.10 21.77
N LYS A 812 4.40 -4.79 21.53
CA LYS A 812 4.19 -3.75 22.55
C LYS A 812 2.88 -3.97 23.32
N GLY A 813 2.98 -4.06 24.65
CA GLY A 813 1.86 -4.09 25.58
C GLY A 813 1.04 -5.37 25.55
N CYS A 814 -0.26 -5.22 25.80
CA CYS A 814 -1.23 -6.32 25.98
C CYS A 814 -1.87 -6.81 24.66
N CYS A 815 -2.51 -7.99 24.71
CA CYS A 815 -3.20 -8.66 23.60
C CYS A 815 -4.62 -9.14 24.02
N VAL A 816 -5.51 -9.43 23.06
CA VAL A 816 -6.93 -9.81 23.31
C VAL A 816 -7.16 -11.31 23.55
N GLY A 817 -6.92 -11.79 24.77
CA GLY A 817 -7.31 -13.16 25.15
C GLY A 817 -6.97 -13.57 26.58
N PRO A 818 -7.25 -14.81 26.97
CA PRO A 818 -6.38 -15.60 27.83
C PRO A 818 -5.32 -16.33 26.99
N LYS A 819 -4.34 -16.91 27.67
CA LYS A 819 -3.37 -17.87 27.15
C LYS A 819 -4.00 -19.00 26.34
N LYS A 820 -3.25 -19.60 25.40
CA LYS A 820 -3.70 -20.69 24.50
C LYS A 820 -4.92 -20.32 23.64
N ARG A 821 -5.13 -19.02 23.37
CA ARG A 821 -6.22 -18.56 22.49
C ARG A 821 -5.67 -18.16 21.14
N VAL A 822 -6.23 -18.72 20.07
CA VAL A 822 -5.89 -18.27 18.71
C VAL A 822 -6.30 -16.80 18.53
N VAL A 823 -5.34 -15.98 18.13
CA VAL A 823 -5.51 -14.56 17.78
C VAL A 823 -5.18 -14.35 16.30
N THR A 824 -5.62 -13.23 15.75
CA THR A 824 -5.28 -12.80 14.39
C THR A 824 -4.35 -11.61 14.47
N LEU A 825 -3.26 -11.66 13.73
CA LEU A 825 -2.45 -10.48 13.43
C LEU A 825 -2.84 -10.00 12.03
N ARG A 826 -3.06 -8.70 11.87
CA ARG A 826 -3.39 -8.03 10.60
C ARG A 826 -2.49 -6.81 10.46
N GLN A 827 -2.03 -6.48 9.26
CA GLN A 827 -1.36 -5.19 9.04
C GLN A 827 -2.32 -4.03 9.40
N SER A 828 -1.80 -2.88 9.86
CA SER A 828 -2.69 -1.78 10.24
C SER A 828 -3.55 -1.31 9.06
N LEU A 829 -4.84 -1.04 9.31
CA LEU A 829 -5.72 -0.42 8.30
C LEU A 829 -5.36 1.04 8.02
N LEU A 830 -4.61 1.67 8.91
CA LEU A 830 -4.19 3.06 8.82
C LEU A 830 -2.73 3.10 8.38
N LYS A 831 -2.44 3.87 7.32
CA LYS A 831 -1.05 4.19 6.96
C LYS A 831 -0.43 4.97 8.12
N GLN A 832 0.58 4.40 8.75
CA GLN A 832 1.26 5.06 9.87
C GLN A 832 2.16 6.18 9.35
N THR A 833 2.14 7.32 10.05
CA THR A 833 3.00 8.48 9.78
C THR A 833 3.50 9.15 11.06
N SER A 834 3.06 8.72 12.24
CA SER A 834 3.49 9.25 13.53
C SER A 834 4.88 8.72 13.90
N ARG A 835 5.73 9.58 14.49
CA ARG A 835 7.10 9.24 14.92
C ARG A 835 7.17 7.93 15.72
N VAL A 836 6.32 7.77 16.73
CA VAL A 836 6.23 6.57 17.60
C VAL A 836 5.98 5.27 16.80
N ALA A 837 5.35 5.36 15.62
CA ALA A 837 5.08 4.22 14.74
C ALA A 837 6.18 3.95 13.70
N LEU A 838 7.12 4.88 13.50
CA LEU A 838 8.23 4.78 12.53
C LEU A 838 9.62 4.66 13.19
N GLU A 839 9.73 5.01 14.48
CA GLU A 839 10.89 4.79 15.35
C GLU A 839 11.38 3.33 15.30
N GLU A 840 12.69 3.11 15.20
CA GLU A 840 13.29 1.77 15.22
C GLU A 840 13.54 1.31 16.67
N ILE A 841 13.02 0.14 17.06
CA ILE A 841 13.19 -0.38 18.42
C ILE A 841 14.47 -1.19 18.55
N LYS A 842 15.35 -0.78 19.46
CA LYS A 842 16.53 -1.56 19.86
C LYS A 842 16.31 -2.10 21.27
N LEU A 843 16.55 -3.41 21.42
CA LEU A 843 16.25 -4.16 22.63
C LEU A 843 17.55 -4.32 23.42
N LYS A 844 17.61 -3.78 24.65
CA LYS A 844 18.77 -4.01 25.52
C LYS A 844 18.65 -5.30 26.30
N PHE A 845 17.50 -5.51 26.93
CA PHE A 845 17.28 -6.64 27.82
C PHE A 845 15.90 -7.23 27.60
N ILE A 846 15.81 -8.56 27.69
CA ILE A 846 14.56 -9.32 27.67
C ILE A 846 14.53 -10.13 28.96
N ASP A 847 13.57 -9.85 29.84
CA ASP A 847 13.44 -10.55 31.13
C ASP A 847 12.85 -11.95 30.98
N THR A 848 13.69 -12.95 31.21
CA THR A 848 13.41 -14.40 31.17
C THR A 848 13.20 -15.03 32.56
N SER A 849 13.08 -14.20 33.60
CA SER A 849 12.88 -14.66 34.97
C SER A 849 11.58 -15.45 35.16
N SER A 850 11.57 -16.36 36.14
CA SER A 850 10.39 -17.20 36.44
C SER A 850 9.13 -16.37 36.69
N LYS A 851 8.09 -16.63 35.90
CA LYS A 851 6.75 -16.05 36.07
C LYS A 851 5.83 -16.89 36.98
N PHE A 852 6.36 -17.97 37.56
CA PHE A 852 5.77 -18.65 38.71
C PHE A 852 6.30 -18.01 40.00
N GLY A 853 5.47 -17.20 40.65
CA GLY A 853 5.91 -16.36 41.78
C GLY A 853 6.84 -15.23 41.32
N HIS A 854 7.73 -14.78 42.22
CA HIS A 854 8.69 -13.72 41.92
C HIS A 854 10.02 -14.31 41.42
N GLY A 855 10.27 -14.22 40.12
CA GLY A 855 11.57 -14.50 39.53
C GLY A 855 12.67 -13.59 40.09
N ARG A 856 13.86 -14.16 40.33
CA ARG A 856 15.06 -13.45 40.82
C ARG A 856 16.33 -13.70 40.00
N PHE A 857 16.26 -14.65 39.08
CA PHE A 857 17.36 -15.10 38.22
C PHE A 857 16.82 -15.19 36.80
N GLN A 858 17.66 -14.90 35.82
CA GLN A 858 17.39 -15.03 34.40
C GLN A 858 17.61 -16.47 33.91
N THR A 859 18.67 -17.13 34.40
CA THR A 859 19.00 -18.50 33.97
C THR A 859 19.05 -19.50 35.12
N THR A 860 18.85 -20.78 34.79
CA THR A 860 19.02 -21.88 35.73
C THR A 860 20.47 -21.98 36.24
N GLU A 861 21.43 -21.50 35.46
CA GLU A 861 22.86 -21.54 35.78
C GLU A 861 23.23 -20.45 36.77
N GLU A 862 22.72 -19.23 36.58
CA GLU A 862 22.82 -18.13 37.54
C GLU A 862 22.23 -18.55 38.90
N LYS A 863 21.03 -19.15 38.90
CA LYS A 863 20.41 -19.71 40.10
C LYS A 863 21.29 -20.80 40.75
N ARG A 864 21.88 -21.70 39.96
CA ARG A 864 22.78 -22.76 40.45
C ARG A 864 24.07 -22.17 41.04
N LYS A 865 24.62 -21.12 40.42
CA LYS A 865 25.81 -20.39 40.88
C LYS A 865 25.56 -19.66 42.20
N PHE A 866 24.36 -19.09 42.38
CA PHE A 866 23.95 -18.42 43.62
C PHE A 866 23.76 -19.38 44.80
N TYR A 867 23.07 -20.52 44.60
CA TYR A 867 22.79 -21.48 45.68
C TYR A 867 23.87 -22.56 45.88
N GLY A 868 24.78 -22.73 44.93
CA GLY A 868 25.82 -23.74 44.97
C GLY A 868 25.29 -25.19 44.90
N ARG A 869 26.01 -26.12 45.52
CA ARG A 869 25.65 -27.55 45.55
C ARG A 869 24.62 -27.84 46.65
N MET A 870 23.34 -27.76 46.29
CA MET A 870 22.24 -28.16 47.17
C MET A 870 22.06 -29.69 47.23
N LYS A 871 21.31 -30.15 48.23
CA LYS A 871 20.77 -31.51 48.30
C LYS A 871 19.69 -31.69 47.21
N ALA A 872 19.69 -32.85 46.56
CA ALA A 872 18.67 -33.25 45.58
C ALA A 872 17.36 -33.70 46.27
#